data_AF-A0A6M4FM60-F1
#
_entry.id   AF-A0A6M4FM60-F1
#
_cell.length_a   1.000
_cell.length_b   1.000
_cell.length_c   1.000
_cell.angle_alpha   90.00
_cell.angle_beta   90.00
_cell.angle_gamma   90.00
#
_symmetry.space_group_name_H-M   'P 1'
#
loop_
_entity.id
_entity.type
_entity.pdbx_description
1 polymer ?
#
loop_
_entity_poly.entity_id
_entity_poly.type
_entity_poly.pdbx_seq_one_letter_code
_entity_poly.pdbx_strand_id
1 'polypeptide(L)'
;MLNANNMFASTTWKQSPENLLARVSEHYIVDEETFVAELTNVLNVNESDFKRIADKTADLVRQVRDMDTAVDSIDELLQQYSLDTHEGLMLMCLAEAMLRIPDKATADALIEDKLGPADWKSHLGQSESWFVNASTWGLLMTGRVINLDKPREGKPAAFINRMVNRLGDPVIRRAMVEAMKIMGKQFVLGRDIDEALKRSRPLFEKGYTYSYDMLGEAARTRDDAERYFKDYARAIERVGKTSTTLADKTPAPSISIKLSALHPRYEFGRREQVLDELVGTVKRLAKMARELDVALTIDAEEVDRLELSLEVFRAVFESDTCQGWGHFGLVVQAYSKRALPVLHYLNRLADLQGDEIPVRLVKGAYWDSEIKESQQLGVDGYPVYTRKAATDLAYLVCASFLLSENTRGRIFPQFATHNAHTISAILELANSAKRPLEFQRLHGMGEALYEAALTRAPQGTYCRIYAPVGAHKDLLPYLVRRLLENGANSSFVHQLVDPRVPVESLCTHPVETLKQYSSIANPRIPLPRDIYGPIRKNSKGVNLNIRSQYQPLMDQMANFMDTQHHIKPLLAFDVADDANAQHPILCPFDRTQHVGSVQWTTKEQAARAVDCAWAAFPRWETTPVAERAAIIRRLGELMETHMAELMTLCSREGGKLLTDGVDEIKEAVDFCRYYAMRAEELFGEPLRLPGPTGESNEMIMRGRGVFAAISPWNFPVAIFCGQIVAAAVAGNTVLAKPAEQTSIVAHRVIELLYEAGMPRDVVQLLPGDGPTVGSVLTCDPRITGVVFTGGTDTAQVINRALAAREAAPLPTLIAETGGMNAMIVDSTALPEQVVADVVQSAFQSAGQRCSALRILYLQEDVADRVIEILKGAMKELRVGDPRDLGTDVGPVIDEEARRGLTAHIDKLKGEGRLIAETVLDQTQVAQGTFVAPVAFEIEGIGTLEREQFGPILHVVRYKASKLDKMIESINGRGYGLTFGVHSRNESFANAIAEKMRVGNVYVNRNIIGAVVGVQPFGGQGLSGTGPKAGGPNYLLRFATEKTVTINTAALGGNASLLALGDD
;
A
#
# COMPACT_ATOMS: atom_id res chain seq x y z
N MET A 1 7.82 8.60 -26.31
CA MET A 1 7.18 9.47 -25.31
C MET A 1 7.05 10.89 -25.88
N LEU A 2 6.00 11.63 -25.51
CA LEU A 2 5.87 13.04 -25.85
C LEU A 2 6.95 13.85 -25.11
N ASN A 3 7.51 14.87 -25.74
CA ASN A 3 8.47 15.77 -25.14
C ASN A 3 7.71 17.02 -24.68
N ALA A 4 7.90 17.51 -23.45
CA ALA A 4 7.09 18.64 -22.98
C ALA A 4 7.25 19.88 -23.88
N ASN A 5 8.43 20.09 -24.49
CA ASN A 5 8.71 21.22 -25.38
C ASN A 5 7.80 21.27 -26.62
N ASN A 6 7.22 20.14 -27.04
CA ASN A 6 6.30 20.09 -28.18
C ASN A 6 4.82 19.98 -27.77
N MET A 7 4.51 19.90 -26.47
CA MET A 7 3.15 19.68 -26.00
C MET A 7 2.22 20.88 -26.28
N PHE A 8 2.74 22.11 -26.35
CA PHE A 8 1.95 23.29 -26.71
C PHE A 8 1.67 23.43 -28.22
N ALA A 9 2.30 22.62 -29.07
CA ALA A 9 2.01 22.61 -30.50
C ALA A 9 0.59 22.10 -30.75
N SER A 10 -0.17 22.80 -31.59
CA SER A 10 -1.57 22.44 -31.88
C SER A 10 -1.73 21.05 -32.52
N THR A 11 -0.67 20.53 -33.17
CA THR A 11 -0.63 19.18 -33.72
C THR A 11 -0.62 18.09 -32.66
N THR A 12 -0.13 18.38 -31.44
CA THR A 12 0.01 17.39 -30.37
C THR A 12 -1.34 16.92 -29.86
N TRP A 13 -2.24 17.85 -29.48
CA TRP A 13 -3.56 17.50 -28.96
C TRP A 13 -4.56 17.05 -30.05
N LYS A 14 -4.27 17.29 -31.33
CA LYS A 14 -5.14 16.87 -32.46
C LYS A 14 -4.97 15.41 -32.88
N GLN A 15 -4.11 14.64 -32.19
CA GLN A 15 -3.98 13.20 -32.41
C GLN A 15 -5.28 12.45 -32.09
N SER A 16 -5.36 11.15 -32.43
CA SER A 16 -6.53 10.35 -32.05
C SER A 16 -6.62 10.20 -30.52
N PRO A 17 -7.83 10.08 -29.95
CA PRO A 17 -8.01 9.83 -28.52
C PRO A 17 -7.23 8.59 -28.04
N GLU A 18 -7.15 7.55 -28.85
CA GLU A 18 -6.46 6.30 -28.53
C GLU A 18 -4.94 6.53 -28.39
N ASN A 19 -4.36 7.32 -29.31
CA ASN A 19 -2.94 7.68 -29.23
C ASN A 19 -2.67 8.54 -28.00
N LEU A 20 -3.54 9.51 -27.69
CA LEU A 20 -3.37 10.37 -26.52
C LEU A 20 -3.51 9.60 -25.21
N LEU A 21 -4.45 8.66 -25.12
CA LEU A 21 -4.58 7.78 -23.96
C LEU A 21 -3.35 6.89 -23.77
N ALA A 22 -2.79 6.35 -24.87
CA ALA A 22 -1.51 5.63 -24.80
C ALA A 22 -0.38 6.53 -24.27
N ARG A 23 -0.33 7.80 -24.67
CA ARG A 23 0.63 8.77 -24.13
C ARG A 23 0.40 9.07 -22.65
N VAL A 24 -0.85 9.14 -22.17
CA VAL A 24 -1.14 9.23 -20.73
C VAL A 24 -0.49 8.06 -20.00
N SER A 25 -0.68 6.83 -20.48
CA SER A 25 -0.08 5.65 -19.85
C SER A 25 1.45 5.63 -19.90
N GLU A 26 2.07 6.03 -21.00
CA GLU A 26 3.53 6.14 -21.13
C GLU A 26 4.15 7.15 -20.15
N HIS A 27 3.40 8.17 -19.72
CA HIS A 27 3.90 9.19 -18.78
C HIS A 27 3.79 8.77 -17.31
N TYR A 28 3.41 7.52 -17.03
CA TYR A 28 3.24 7.05 -15.65
C TYR A 28 4.51 7.28 -14.81
N ILE A 29 5.71 6.92 -15.26
CA ILE A 29 6.95 7.02 -14.48
C ILE A 29 8.12 7.64 -15.27
N VAL A 30 7.84 8.71 -16.02
CA VAL A 30 8.90 9.45 -16.73
C VAL A 30 9.95 10.00 -15.76
N ASP A 31 11.20 10.11 -16.26
CA ASP A 31 12.31 10.68 -15.51
C ASP A 31 11.99 12.11 -15.05
N GLU A 32 12.06 12.33 -13.72
CA GLU A 32 11.62 13.59 -13.13
C GLU A 32 12.55 14.75 -13.49
N GLU A 33 13.86 14.52 -13.50
CA GLU A 33 14.86 15.54 -13.84
C GLU A 33 14.63 16.09 -15.26
N THR A 34 14.59 15.18 -16.23
CA THR A 34 14.40 15.54 -17.64
C THR A 34 13.03 16.18 -17.84
N PHE A 35 11.96 15.58 -17.31
CA PHE A 35 10.61 16.06 -17.59
C PHE A 35 10.34 17.44 -16.96
N VAL A 36 10.81 17.69 -15.74
CA VAL A 36 10.63 18.99 -15.09
C VAL A 36 11.50 20.08 -15.73
N ALA A 37 12.69 19.74 -16.24
CA ALA A 37 13.49 20.67 -17.03
C ALA A 37 12.75 21.08 -18.32
N GLU A 38 12.12 20.13 -19.02
CA GLU A 38 11.28 20.43 -20.18
C GLU A 38 10.07 21.30 -19.79
N LEU A 39 9.39 21.01 -18.69
CA LEU A 39 8.27 21.83 -18.18
C LEU A 39 8.72 23.28 -17.87
N THR A 40 9.93 23.45 -17.34
CA THR A 40 10.51 24.78 -17.08
C THR A 40 10.67 25.57 -18.37
N ASN A 41 11.17 24.93 -19.43
CA ASN A 41 11.33 25.56 -20.75
C ASN A 41 9.98 25.92 -21.37
N VAL A 42 8.98 25.03 -21.24
CA VAL A 42 7.63 25.24 -21.77
C VAL A 42 6.92 26.41 -21.11
N LEU A 43 7.08 26.59 -19.79
CA LEU A 43 6.49 27.73 -19.10
C LEU A 43 7.08 29.06 -19.61
N ASN A 44 8.32 29.03 -20.12
CA ASN A 44 9.02 30.14 -20.79
C ASN A 44 8.99 31.46 -19.99
N VAL A 45 9.20 31.35 -18.68
CA VAL A 45 9.23 32.48 -17.74
C VAL A 45 10.65 32.98 -17.52
N ASN A 46 10.83 34.29 -17.47
CA ASN A 46 12.11 34.96 -17.23
C ASN A 46 12.13 35.73 -15.89
N GLU A 47 13.27 36.32 -15.53
CA GLU A 47 13.43 37.06 -14.26
C GLU A 47 12.46 38.24 -14.11
N SER A 48 12.07 38.89 -15.21
CA SER A 48 11.08 39.97 -15.16
C SER A 48 9.67 39.46 -14.84
N ASP A 49 9.35 38.23 -15.25
CA ASP A 49 8.09 37.58 -14.89
C ASP A 49 8.08 37.18 -13.41
N PHE A 50 9.20 36.67 -12.88
CA PHE A 50 9.33 36.34 -11.45
C PHE A 50 9.08 37.57 -10.59
N LYS A 51 9.77 38.68 -10.89
CA LYS A 51 9.58 39.93 -10.16
C LYS A 51 8.13 40.43 -10.23
N ARG A 52 7.53 40.43 -11.43
CA ARG A 52 6.16 40.92 -11.63
C ARG A 52 5.12 40.09 -10.86
N ILE A 53 5.23 38.77 -10.90
CA ILE A 53 4.33 37.87 -10.16
C ILE A 53 4.59 37.99 -8.65
N ALA A 54 5.85 38.11 -8.23
CA ALA A 54 6.22 38.29 -6.82
C ALA A 54 5.65 39.59 -6.24
N ASP A 55 5.76 40.70 -6.96
CA ASP A 55 5.22 42.01 -6.55
C ASP A 55 3.69 41.94 -6.40
N LYS A 56 2.98 41.37 -7.39
CA LYS A 56 1.52 41.16 -7.32
C LYS A 56 1.10 40.22 -6.19
N THR A 57 1.88 39.17 -5.95
CA THR A 57 1.64 38.24 -4.84
C THR A 57 1.83 38.94 -3.51
N ALA A 58 2.87 39.76 -3.36
CA ALA A 58 3.11 40.52 -2.15
C ALA A 58 1.95 41.49 -1.87
N ASP A 59 1.44 42.17 -2.89
CA ASP A 59 0.28 43.06 -2.77
C ASP A 59 -1.00 42.31 -2.40
N LEU A 60 -1.22 41.12 -2.98
CA LEU A 60 -2.33 40.25 -2.61
C LEU A 60 -2.22 39.81 -1.14
N VAL A 61 -1.05 39.34 -0.71
CA VAL A 61 -0.80 38.88 0.67
C VAL A 61 -0.98 40.03 1.67
N ARG A 62 -0.43 41.22 1.39
CA ARG A 62 -0.58 42.39 2.27
C ARG A 62 -2.06 42.77 2.42
N GLN A 63 -2.79 42.85 1.31
CA GLN A 63 -4.21 43.13 1.36
C GLN A 63 -4.98 42.09 2.18
N VAL A 64 -4.65 40.79 2.02
CA VAL A 64 -5.28 39.73 2.82
C VAL A 64 -4.99 39.90 4.31
N ARG A 65 -3.74 40.22 4.69
CA ARG A 65 -3.36 40.44 6.10
C ARG A 65 -4.02 41.67 6.72
N ASP A 66 -4.40 42.66 5.91
CA ASP A 66 -5.07 43.88 6.36
C ASP A 66 -6.60 43.74 6.46
N MET A 67 -7.19 42.61 6.04
CA MET A 67 -8.64 42.37 6.12
C MET A 67 -9.07 41.91 7.52
N ASP A 68 -10.21 42.42 8.02
CA ASP A 68 -10.82 41.94 9.29
C ASP A 68 -11.22 40.45 9.24
N THR A 69 -11.37 39.88 8.03
CA THR A 69 -11.67 38.46 7.75
C THR A 69 -10.42 37.59 7.58
N ALA A 70 -9.22 38.13 7.81
CA ALA A 70 -7.95 37.45 7.58
C ALA A 70 -7.73 36.22 8.47
N VAL A 71 -8.33 36.20 9.67
CA VAL A 71 -8.20 35.12 10.64
C VAL A 71 -9.58 34.49 10.81
N ASP A 72 -9.80 33.34 10.17
CA ASP A 72 -10.99 32.55 10.45
C ASP A 72 -10.82 31.88 11.83
N SER A 73 -11.93 31.55 12.49
CA SER A 73 -11.95 30.85 13.79
C SER A 73 -11.15 29.54 13.81
N ILE A 74 -10.92 28.94 12.63
CA ILE A 74 -10.05 27.77 12.44
C ILE A 74 -8.58 28.15 12.43
N ASP A 75 -8.20 29.25 11.77
CA ASP A 75 -6.81 29.72 11.71
C ASP A 75 -6.33 30.14 13.10
N GLU A 76 -7.22 30.74 13.90
CA GLU A 76 -7.00 31.02 15.32
C GLU A 76 -6.81 29.75 16.15
N LEU A 77 -7.61 28.70 15.89
CA LEU A 77 -7.47 27.41 16.56
C LEU A 77 -6.17 26.70 16.16
N LEU A 78 -5.82 26.71 14.88
CA LEU A 78 -4.57 26.15 14.32
C LEU A 78 -3.34 26.91 14.82
N GLN A 79 -3.44 28.23 15.00
CA GLN A 79 -2.37 29.06 15.56
C GLN A 79 -2.22 28.91 17.08
N GLN A 80 -3.33 28.79 17.82
CA GLN A 80 -3.32 28.65 19.28
C GLN A 80 -2.96 27.24 19.74
N TYR A 81 -3.41 26.23 19.00
CA TYR A 81 -3.09 24.83 19.18
C TYR A 81 -2.37 24.39 17.92
N SER A 82 -1.05 24.60 17.87
CA SER A 82 -0.18 24.14 16.78
C SER A 82 -0.51 22.69 16.41
N LEU A 83 -1.42 22.48 15.44
CA LEU A 83 -1.89 21.13 15.03
C LEU A 83 -0.87 20.42 14.14
N ASP A 84 0.22 21.12 13.80
CA ASP A 84 1.46 20.63 13.22
C ASP A 84 2.35 19.91 14.24
N THR A 85 2.07 20.03 15.54
CA THR A 85 2.77 19.24 16.55
C THR A 85 2.17 17.84 16.68
N HIS A 86 3.00 16.90 17.13
CA HIS A 86 2.56 15.54 17.40
C HIS A 86 1.34 15.52 18.33
N GLU A 87 1.31 16.41 19.33
CA GLU A 87 0.23 16.55 20.30
C GLU A 87 -1.09 17.01 19.68
N GLY A 88 -1.05 17.96 18.74
CA GLY A 88 -2.25 18.46 18.05
C GLY A 88 -2.88 17.41 17.12
N LEU A 89 -2.03 16.68 16.38
CA LEU A 89 -2.44 15.49 15.61
C LEU A 89 -3.04 14.41 16.52
N MET A 90 -2.42 14.12 17.67
CA MET A 90 -2.93 13.14 18.63
C MET A 90 -4.28 13.56 19.22
N LEU A 91 -4.47 14.84 19.55
CA LEU A 91 -5.73 15.39 20.04
C LEU A 91 -6.86 15.23 19.02
N MET A 92 -6.56 15.45 17.74
CA MET A 92 -7.52 15.28 16.64
C MET A 92 -7.81 13.82 16.32
N CYS A 93 -6.80 12.94 16.31
CA CYS A 93 -6.98 11.49 16.18
C CYS A 93 -7.79 10.92 17.35
N LEU A 94 -7.53 11.39 18.56
CA LEU A 94 -8.26 10.99 19.76
C LEU A 94 -9.72 11.43 19.65
N ALA A 95 -9.95 12.70 19.37
CA ALA A 95 -11.27 13.24 19.06
C ALA A 95 -11.99 12.38 18.02
N GLU A 96 -11.38 12.18 16.85
CA GLU A 96 -11.91 11.39 15.75
C GLU A 96 -12.37 9.99 16.17
N ALA A 97 -11.50 9.26 16.86
CA ALA A 97 -11.82 7.94 17.36
C ALA A 97 -12.94 7.95 18.41
N MET A 98 -13.00 8.96 19.29
CA MET A 98 -14.03 9.06 20.34
C MET A 98 -15.46 9.19 19.83
N LEU A 99 -15.68 9.70 18.61
CA LEU A 99 -17.01 9.73 17.98
C LEU A 99 -17.43 8.39 17.35
N ARG A 100 -16.48 7.49 17.15
CA ARG A 100 -16.67 6.22 16.43
C ARG A 100 -16.72 5.02 17.36
N ILE A 101 -16.04 5.10 18.50
CA ILE A 101 -15.95 4.00 19.44
C ILE A 101 -17.30 3.85 20.19
N PRO A 102 -18.03 2.75 19.98
CA PRO A 102 -19.33 2.54 20.62
C PRO A 102 -19.21 2.21 22.11
N ASP A 103 -18.10 1.58 22.54
CA ASP A 103 -17.93 1.13 23.91
C ASP A 103 -17.10 2.10 24.77
N LYS A 104 -17.45 2.18 26.06
CA LYS A 104 -16.84 3.15 26.96
C LYS A 104 -15.39 2.82 27.30
N ALA A 105 -15.08 1.54 27.55
CA ALA A 105 -13.78 1.13 28.07
C ALA A 105 -12.65 1.35 27.06
N THR A 106 -12.88 1.00 25.79
CA THR A 106 -11.89 1.16 24.71
C THR A 106 -11.68 2.64 24.39
N ALA A 107 -12.75 3.44 24.45
CA ALA A 107 -12.68 4.89 24.31
C ALA A 107 -11.82 5.52 25.42
N ASP A 108 -12.05 5.14 26.68
CA ASP A 108 -11.29 5.65 27.82
C ASP A 108 -9.81 5.19 27.74
N ALA A 109 -9.54 3.96 27.30
CA ALA A 109 -8.18 3.46 27.08
C ALA A 109 -7.43 4.20 25.96
N LEU A 110 -8.12 4.62 24.90
CA LEU A 110 -7.51 5.44 23.85
C LEU A 110 -7.19 6.86 24.35
N ILE A 111 -8.03 7.43 25.23
CA ILE A 111 -7.74 8.71 25.89
C ILE A 111 -6.45 8.60 26.70
N GLU A 112 -6.31 7.55 27.50
CA GLU A 112 -5.11 7.30 28.29
C GLU A 112 -3.87 7.10 27.40
N ASP A 113 -3.98 6.30 26.34
CA ASP A 113 -2.90 6.05 25.36
C ASP A 113 -2.41 7.34 24.68
N LYS A 114 -3.34 8.21 24.27
CA LYS A 114 -3.01 9.42 23.50
C LYS A 114 -2.70 10.65 24.38
N LEU A 115 -3.24 10.76 25.60
CA LEU A 115 -3.00 11.91 26.49
C LEU A 115 -1.99 11.63 27.61
N GLY A 116 -1.78 10.37 27.97
CA GLY A 116 -0.87 9.95 29.05
C GLY A 116 0.63 10.26 28.81
N PRO A 117 1.17 10.14 27.57
CA PRO A 117 2.58 10.42 27.29
C PRO A 117 2.94 11.90 27.12
N ALA A 118 1.97 12.81 27.00
CA ALA A 118 2.24 14.20 26.64
C ALA A 118 2.90 14.97 27.81
N ASP A 119 4.13 15.44 27.62
CA ASP A 119 4.84 16.29 28.58
C ASP A 119 4.34 17.74 28.46
N TRP A 120 3.13 17.99 28.94
CA TRP A 120 2.44 19.28 28.91
C TRP A 120 3.23 20.44 29.57
N LYS A 121 4.34 20.15 30.26
CA LYS A 121 5.21 21.16 30.88
C LYS A 121 6.06 21.95 29.90
N SER A 122 6.40 21.41 28.72
CA SER A 122 7.32 22.05 27.77
C SER A 122 6.69 23.20 26.97
N HIS A 123 5.35 23.25 26.87
CA HIS A 123 4.62 24.23 26.04
C HIS A 123 3.93 25.37 26.82
N LEU A 124 4.02 25.37 28.16
CA LEU A 124 3.42 26.41 29.01
C LEU A 124 4.36 27.61 29.19
N GLY A 125 4.45 28.47 28.18
CA GLY A 125 5.24 29.71 28.30
C GLY A 125 5.25 30.71 27.13
N GLN A 126 4.53 30.48 26.02
CA GLN A 126 4.67 31.33 24.81
C GLN A 126 3.51 32.29 24.51
N SER A 127 2.52 32.48 25.41
CA SER A 127 1.44 33.45 25.18
C SER A 127 1.32 34.48 26.31
N GLU A 128 1.64 35.74 26.03
CA GLU A 128 1.35 36.89 26.90
C GLU A 128 -0.12 37.34 26.77
N SER A 129 -1.07 36.57 27.32
CA SER A 129 -2.37 37.14 27.70
C SER A 129 -3.08 36.26 28.72
N TRP A 130 -3.10 36.73 29.97
CA TRP A 130 -3.77 36.08 31.10
C TRP A 130 -5.29 36.30 31.14
N PHE A 131 -5.86 37.17 30.29
CA PHE A 131 -7.24 37.67 30.46
C PHE A 131 -8.34 36.98 29.63
N VAL A 132 -8.03 36.02 28.75
CA VAL A 132 -9.03 35.41 27.84
C VAL A 132 -9.34 33.93 28.14
N ASN A 133 -8.56 33.26 28.99
CA ASN A 133 -8.65 31.80 29.17
C ASN A 133 -9.58 31.30 30.30
N ALA A 134 -10.26 32.16 31.05
CA ALA A 134 -11.16 31.73 32.12
C ALA A 134 -12.64 32.08 31.89
N SER A 135 -12.93 33.08 31.05
CA SER A 135 -14.30 33.57 30.84
C SER A 135 -15.09 32.73 29.83
N THR A 136 -14.47 32.24 28.76
CA THR A 136 -15.19 31.54 27.67
C THR A 136 -15.67 30.15 28.09
N TRP A 137 -14.88 29.41 28.86
CA TRP A 137 -15.29 28.09 29.40
C TRP A 137 -16.18 28.19 30.64
N GLY A 138 -16.02 29.24 31.46
CA GLY A 138 -16.83 29.47 32.67
C GLY A 138 -18.25 29.99 32.39
N LEU A 139 -18.44 30.81 31.35
CA LEU A 139 -19.76 31.36 30.98
C LEU A 139 -20.67 30.34 30.29
N LEU A 140 -20.11 29.36 29.57
CA LEU A 140 -20.89 28.32 28.88
C LEU A 140 -21.34 27.17 29.79
N MET A 141 -20.69 26.97 30.94
CA MET A 141 -20.90 25.78 31.78
C MET A 141 -21.86 25.97 32.97
N THR A 142 -22.07 27.18 33.48
CA THR A 142 -22.97 27.39 34.63
C THR A 142 -23.71 28.73 34.54
N GLY A 143 -24.99 28.69 34.16
CA GLY A 143 -25.90 29.85 34.15
C GLY A 143 -26.27 30.40 35.54
N ARG A 144 -25.36 30.33 36.52
CA ARG A 144 -25.49 30.98 37.83
C ARG A 144 -24.14 31.56 38.27
N VAL A 145 -24.17 32.86 38.55
CA VAL A 145 -23.05 33.66 39.05
C VAL A 145 -22.63 33.16 40.43
N ILE A 146 -21.38 32.74 40.57
CA ILE A 146 -20.71 32.59 41.87
C ILE A 146 -19.42 33.42 41.82
N ASN A 147 -19.33 34.40 42.73
CA ASN A 147 -18.11 35.15 43.01
C ASN A 147 -17.07 34.20 43.62
N LEU A 148 -15.89 34.10 43.00
CA LEU A 148 -14.74 33.40 43.55
C LEU A 148 -13.67 34.44 43.92
N ASP A 149 -13.33 34.47 45.21
CA ASP A 149 -12.26 35.28 45.78
C ASP A 149 -10.88 34.92 45.21
N LYS A 150 -10.03 35.95 45.04
CA LYS A 150 -8.66 35.84 44.53
C LYS A 150 -7.75 35.07 45.50
N PRO A 151 -7.02 34.03 45.03
CA PRO A 151 -5.84 33.54 45.74
C PRO A 151 -4.59 34.33 45.31
N ARG A 152 -3.74 34.62 46.28
CA ARG A 152 -2.39 35.17 46.11
C ARG A 152 -1.43 34.12 45.54
N GLU A 153 -0.55 34.61 44.66
CA GLU A 153 0.75 34.08 44.25
C GLU A 153 0.79 32.85 43.32
N GLY A 154 1.61 33.01 42.27
CA GLY A 154 1.63 32.22 41.05
C GLY A 154 2.04 30.76 41.20
N LYS A 155 1.40 29.90 40.38
CA LYS A 155 1.98 28.77 39.62
C LYS A 155 0.85 28.03 38.85
N PRO A 156 0.72 28.21 37.52
CA PRO A 156 -0.33 27.57 36.70
C PRO A 156 -0.26 26.03 36.63
N ALA A 157 0.93 25.46 36.75
CA ALA A 157 1.17 24.01 36.66
C ALA A 157 0.44 23.18 37.74
N ALA A 158 0.12 23.79 38.88
CA ALA A 158 -0.57 23.10 39.96
C ALA A 158 -2.10 23.07 39.80
N PHE A 159 -2.67 23.83 38.85
CA PHE A 159 -4.11 23.90 38.61
C PHE A 159 -4.58 22.89 37.56
N ILE A 160 -3.83 22.72 36.46
CA ILE A 160 -4.12 21.73 35.40
C ILE A 160 -3.91 20.30 35.93
N ASN A 161 -2.80 20.03 36.62
CA ASN A 161 -2.59 18.75 37.30
C ASN A 161 -3.63 18.48 38.41
N ARG A 162 -4.24 19.51 39.01
CA ARG A 162 -5.37 19.34 39.92
C ARG A 162 -6.70 19.17 39.19
N MET A 163 -6.90 19.74 38.01
CA MET A 163 -8.12 19.53 37.22
C MET A 163 -8.17 18.12 36.63
N VAL A 164 -7.07 17.63 36.05
CA VAL A 164 -6.94 16.25 35.54
C VAL A 164 -7.16 15.24 36.67
N ASN A 165 -6.58 15.48 37.85
CA ASN A 165 -6.74 14.58 39.01
C ASN A 165 -8.05 14.75 39.81
N ARG A 166 -8.88 15.79 39.55
CA ARG A 166 -10.06 16.12 40.39
C ARG A 166 -11.39 16.15 39.62
N LEU A 167 -11.38 16.22 38.29
CA LEU A 167 -12.60 16.28 37.48
C LEU A 167 -13.00 14.94 36.85
N GLY A 168 -12.08 13.96 36.83
CA GLY A 168 -12.31 12.61 36.29
C GLY A 168 -12.46 12.56 34.76
N ASP A 169 -12.06 11.43 34.17
CA ASP A 169 -12.15 11.13 32.73
C ASP A 169 -13.50 11.47 32.05
N PRO A 170 -14.68 11.36 32.73
CA PRO A 170 -15.97 11.67 32.11
C PRO A 170 -16.15 13.15 31.71
N VAL A 171 -15.54 14.08 32.43
CA VAL A 171 -15.67 15.52 32.17
C VAL A 171 -14.79 15.94 30.98
N ILE A 172 -13.56 15.40 30.91
CA ILE A 172 -12.64 15.59 29.79
C ILE A 172 -13.26 15.03 28.51
N ARG A 173 -13.79 13.79 28.57
CA ARG A 173 -14.50 13.17 27.45
C ARG A 173 -15.65 14.02 26.93
N ARG A 174 -16.51 14.52 27.82
CA ARG A 174 -17.68 15.34 27.41
C ARG A 174 -17.24 16.68 26.82
N ALA A 175 -16.19 17.30 27.36
CA ALA A 175 -15.60 18.52 26.84
C ALA A 175 -15.00 18.31 25.44
N MET A 176 -14.27 17.21 25.21
CA MET A 176 -13.70 16.87 23.90
C MET A 176 -14.77 16.59 22.84
N VAL A 177 -15.81 15.82 23.19
CA VAL A 177 -16.92 15.54 22.26
C VAL A 177 -17.67 16.82 21.86
N GLU A 178 -17.88 17.77 22.79
CA GLU A 178 -18.50 19.05 22.44
C GLU A 178 -17.56 19.96 21.63
N ALA A 179 -16.26 20.00 21.96
CA ALA A 179 -15.26 20.71 21.15
C ALA A 179 -15.23 20.18 19.70
N MET A 180 -15.33 18.87 19.51
CA MET A 180 -15.45 18.26 18.18
C MET A 180 -16.73 18.59 17.45
N LYS A 181 -17.88 18.64 18.14
CA LYS A 181 -19.13 19.07 17.50
C LYS A 181 -19.05 20.51 17.01
N ILE A 182 -18.25 21.34 17.67
CA ILE A 182 -17.96 22.71 17.26
C ILE A 182 -17.00 22.70 16.06
N MET A 183 -15.89 21.97 16.11
CA MET A 183 -14.93 21.84 15.00
C MET A 183 -15.55 21.19 13.74
N GLY A 184 -16.39 20.17 13.91
CA GLY A 184 -17.06 19.49 12.80
C GLY A 184 -18.00 20.39 12.00
N LYS A 185 -18.55 21.46 12.62
CA LYS A 185 -19.33 22.47 11.91
C LYS A 185 -18.50 23.37 10.99
N GLN A 186 -17.19 23.42 11.20
CA GLN A 186 -16.26 24.25 10.43
C GLN A 186 -15.67 23.51 9.22
N PHE A 187 -15.49 22.18 9.31
CA PHE A 187 -14.99 21.36 8.21
C PHE A 187 -16.07 20.75 7.31
N VAL A 188 -17.31 20.63 7.82
CA VAL A 188 -18.46 20.16 7.05
C VAL A 188 -19.51 21.25 7.02
N LEU A 189 -19.95 21.56 5.81
CA LEU A 189 -20.95 22.59 5.62
C LEU A 189 -22.28 22.15 6.22
N GLY A 190 -22.69 20.88 6.10
CA GLY A 190 -23.90 20.36 6.74
C GLY A 190 -23.91 18.82 6.86
N ARG A 191 -24.73 18.29 7.78
CA ARG A 191 -24.85 16.83 7.98
C ARG A 191 -25.55 16.12 6.83
N ASP A 192 -26.35 16.87 6.08
CA ASP A 192 -27.02 16.47 4.86
C ASP A 192 -27.06 17.68 3.90
N ILE A 193 -27.49 17.42 2.67
CA ILE A 193 -27.52 18.45 1.62
C ILE A 193 -28.48 19.61 1.96
N ASP A 194 -29.54 19.36 2.72
CA ASP A 194 -30.52 20.38 3.08
C ASP A 194 -29.93 21.40 4.08
N GLU A 195 -29.23 20.90 5.09
CA GLU A 195 -28.48 21.73 6.02
C GLU A 195 -27.35 22.49 5.33
N ALA A 196 -26.64 21.84 4.40
CA ALA A 196 -25.58 22.46 3.63
C ALA A 196 -26.11 23.63 2.79
N LEU A 197 -27.17 23.42 2.00
CA LEU A 197 -27.81 24.45 1.17
C LEU A 197 -28.30 25.64 2.00
N LYS A 198 -28.84 25.40 3.20
CA LYS A 198 -29.27 26.47 4.11
C LYS A 198 -28.09 27.35 4.54
N ARG A 199 -26.94 26.74 4.85
CA ARG A 199 -25.73 27.42 5.29
C ARG A 199 -24.96 28.07 4.13
N SER A 200 -25.19 27.67 2.89
CA SER A 200 -24.61 28.29 1.70
C SER A 200 -25.15 29.69 1.39
N ARG A 201 -26.38 30.01 1.83
CA ARG A 201 -27.11 31.25 1.46
C ARG A 201 -26.31 32.55 1.61
N PRO A 202 -25.60 32.81 2.73
CA PRO A 202 -24.89 34.07 2.90
C PRO A 202 -23.80 34.30 1.84
N LEU A 203 -23.10 33.25 1.42
CA LEU A 203 -22.04 33.37 0.42
C LEU A 203 -22.58 33.39 -1.03
N PHE A 204 -23.75 32.80 -1.29
CA PHE A 204 -24.46 33.00 -2.56
C PHE A 204 -24.78 34.47 -2.80
N GLU A 205 -25.20 35.20 -1.75
CA GLU A 205 -25.52 36.64 -1.83
C GLU A 205 -24.28 37.50 -2.12
N LYS A 206 -23.10 37.06 -1.67
CA LYS A 206 -21.78 37.65 -1.99
C LYS A 206 -21.27 37.30 -3.40
N GLY A 207 -21.97 36.45 -4.16
CA GLY A 207 -21.57 36.04 -5.51
C GLY A 207 -20.67 34.80 -5.58
N TYR A 208 -20.42 34.12 -4.46
CA TYR A 208 -19.81 32.79 -4.47
C TYR A 208 -20.82 31.73 -4.91
N THR A 209 -20.33 30.57 -5.31
CA THR A 209 -21.14 29.37 -5.52
C THR A 209 -20.51 28.16 -4.84
N TYR A 210 -21.12 26.98 -4.96
CA TYR A 210 -20.67 25.76 -4.28
C TYR A 210 -20.53 24.56 -5.22
N SER A 211 -19.60 23.66 -4.90
CA SER A 211 -19.60 22.26 -5.35
C SER A 211 -19.77 21.38 -4.13
N TYR A 212 -20.86 20.62 -4.06
CA TYR A 212 -21.11 19.75 -2.89
C TYR A 212 -20.43 18.40 -3.07
N ASP A 213 -19.64 17.99 -2.07
CA ASP A 213 -19.01 16.68 -1.96
C ASP A 213 -19.72 15.87 -0.89
N MET A 214 -20.40 14.80 -1.31
CA MET A 214 -21.23 13.98 -0.41
C MET A 214 -20.41 13.00 0.47
N LEU A 215 -19.08 13.15 0.52
CA LEU A 215 -18.14 12.37 1.35
C LEU A 215 -18.11 10.85 1.10
N GLY A 216 -18.93 10.33 0.17
CA GLY A 216 -18.88 8.93 -0.23
C GLY A 216 -17.59 8.62 -0.98
N GLU A 217 -16.86 7.62 -0.51
CA GLU A 217 -15.68 7.04 -1.17
C GLU A 217 -15.59 5.53 -0.87
N ALA A 218 -14.88 4.80 -1.73
CA ALA A 218 -14.48 3.40 -1.53
C ALA A 218 -15.63 2.47 -1.07
N ALA A 219 -16.69 2.36 -1.87
CA ALA A 219 -17.72 1.36 -1.66
C ALA A 219 -17.10 -0.04 -1.55
N ARG A 220 -17.50 -0.82 -0.54
CA ARG A 220 -17.03 -2.20 -0.36
C ARG A 220 -18.08 -3.22 -0.76
N THR A 221 -19.33 -2.78 -0.85
CA THR A 221 -20.49 -3.61 -1.17
C THR A 221 -21.37 -2.92 -2.20
N ARG A 222 -22.23 -3.69 -2.90
CA ARG A 222 -23.26 -3.11 -3.78
C ARG A 222 -24.27 -2.25 -3.02
N ASP A 223 -24.55 -2.58 -1.76
CA ASP A 223 -25.44 -1.79 -0.91
C ASP A 223 -24.82 -0.44 -0.54
N ASP A 224 -23.49 -0.38 -0.36
CA ASP A 224 -22.77 0.91 -0.24
C ASP A 224 -22.89 1.73 -1.51
N ALA A 225 -22.62 1.13 -2.67
CA ALA A 225 -22.68 1.81 -3.96
C ALA A 225 -24.09 2.37 -4.25
N GLU A 226 -25.13 1.60 -3.96
CA GLU A 226 -26.52 2.03 -4.12
C GLU A 226 -26.91 3.13 -3.11
N ARG A 227 -26.39 3.07 -1.87
CA ARG A 227 -26.59 4.15 -0.88
C ARG A 227 -25.95 5.45 -1.37
N TYR A 228 -24.69 5.41 -1.81
CA TYR A 228 -24.00 6.59 -2.32
C TYR A 228 -24.66 7.13 -3.60
N PHE A 229 -25.13 6.26 -4.50
CA PHE A 229 -25.92 6.67 -5.65
C PHE A 229 -27.17 7.47 -5.22
N LYS A 230 -27.92 6.98 -4.22
CA LYS A 230 -29.11 7.69 -3.69
C LYS A 230 -28.76 9.03 -3.06
N ASP A 231 -27.64 9.10 -2.34
CA ASP A 231 -27.17 10.34 -1.73
C ASP A 231 -26.81 11.39 -2.80
N TYR A 232 -26.11 10.99 -3.86
CA TYR A 232 -25.83 11.85 -5.01
C TYR A 232 -27.11 12.26 -5.75
N ALA A 233 -28.01 11.32 -6.03
CA ALA A 233 -29.27 11.59 -6.71
C ALA A 233 -30.13 12.60 -5.93
N ARG A 234 -30.23 12.44 -4.61
CA ARG A 234 -30.91 13.41 -3.73
C ARG A 234 -30.18 14.76 -3.75
N ALA A 235 -28.86 14.77 -3.70
CA ALA A 235 -28.11 16.02 -3.77
C ALA A 235 -28.40 16.77 -5.08
N ILE A 236 -28.38 16.09 -6.23
CA ILE A 236 -28.69 16.66 -7.55
C ILE A 236 -30.07 17.32 -7.53
N GLU A 237 -31.08 16.62 -7.02
CA GLU A 237 -32.45 17.15 -6.94
C GLU A 237 -32.53 18.46 -6.12
N ARG A 238 -31.88 18.48 -4.95
CA ARG A 238 -31.96 19.63 -4.02
C ARG A 238 -31.13 20.82 -4.50
N VAL A 239 -29.98 20.54 -5.10
CA VAL A 239 -29.11 21.56 -5.72
C VAL A 239 -29.81 22.20 -6.92
N GLY A 240 -30.41 21.41 -7.82
CA GLY A 240 -31.15 21.93 -8.97
C GLY A 240 -32.32 22.82 -8.58
N LYS A 241 -33.14 22.39 -7.60
CA LYS A 241 -34.21 23.22 -7.04
C LYS A 241 -33.69 24.55 -6.48
N THR A 242 -32.56 24.52 -5.77
CA THR A 242 -31.97 25.74 -5.20
C THR A 242 -31.44 26.67 -6.28
N SER A 243 -30.82 26.13 -7.34
CA SER A 243 -30.29 26.89 -8.48
C SER A 243 -31.33 27.82 -9.08
N THR A 244 -32.58 27.35 -9.26
CA THR A 244 -33.69 28.16 -9.80
C THR A 244 -34.11 29.36 -8.93
N THR A 245 -33.66 29.42 -7.69
CA THR A 245 -34.00 30.50 -6.74
C THR A 245 -32.86 31.50 -6.54
N LEU A 246 -31.69 31.27 -7.14
CA LEU A 246 -30.55 32.15 -7.04
C LEU A 246 -30.72 33.36 -7.96
N ALA A 247 -30.09 34.47 -7.61
CA ALA A 247 -30.07 35.64 -8.48
C ALA A 247 -29.22 35.37 -9.74
N ASP A 248 -29.59 35.96 -10.87
CA ASP A 248 -28.91 35.78 -12.17
C ASP A 248 -27.39 36.05 -12.13
N LYS A 249 -26.93 36.84 -11.16
CA LYS A 249 -25.51 37.16 -10.94
C LYS A 249 -24.70 36.08 -10.21
N THR A 250 -25.37 35.08 -9.62
CA THR A 250 -24.74 34.03 -8.81
C THR A 250 -24.62 32.76 -9.66
N PRO A 251 -23.40 32.27 -9.95
CA PRO A 251 -23.23 31.06 -10.74
C PRO A 251 -23.92 29.85 -10.11
N ALA A 252 -24.47 28.97 -10.94
CA ALA A 252 -25.19 27.78 -10.47
C ALA A 252 -24.28 26.84 -9.65
N PRO A 253 -24.75 26.29 -8.52
CA PRO A 253 -24.02 25.29 -7.74
C PRO A 253 -23.90 23.96 -8.49
N SER A 254 -22.90 23.17 -8.12
CA SER A 254 -22.54 21.88 -8.76
C SER A 254 -22.40 20.77 -7.73
N ILE A 255 -22.18 19.54 -8.21
CA ILE A 255 -21.92 18.36 -7.38
C ILE A 255 -20.63 17.68 -7.83
N SER A 256 -19.84 17.24 -6.85
CA SER A 256 -18.70 16.37 -7.05
C SER A 256 -19.05 14.93 -6.70
N ILE A 257 -18.64 13.99 -7.56
CA ILE A 257 -18.84 12.55 -7.35
C ILE A 257 -17.51 11.82 -7.41
N LYS A 258 -17.40 10.72 -6.65
CA LYS A 258 -16.25 9.81 -6.65
C LYS A 258 -16.67 8.48 -7.26
N LEU A 259 -15.87 7.99 -8.21
CA LEU A 259 -16.17 6.75 -8.92
C LEU A 259 -16.07 5.53 -8.00
N SER A 260 -15.13 5.53 -7.05
CA SER A 260 -15.02 4.46 -6.04
C SER A 260 -16.24 4.34 -5.13
N ALA A 261 -17.04 5.40 -4.98
CA ALA A 261 -18.28 5.35 -4.21
C ALA A 261 -19.42 4.66 -4.98
N LEU A 262 -19.31 4.54 -6.30
CA LEU A 262 -20.40 4.07 -7.16
C LEU A 262 -20.19 2.65 -7.68
N HIS A 263 -19.05 2.01 -7.39
CA HIS A 263 -18.80 0.63 -7.75
C HIS A 263 -17.84 -0.03 -6.74
N PRO A 264 -18.19 -1.20 -6.18
CA PRO A 264 -17.37 -1.83 -5.14
C PRO A 264 -16.03 -2.37 -5.64
N ARG A 265 -15.91 -2.60 -6.96
CA ARG A 265 -14.70 -3.12 -7.62
C ARG A 265 -14.19 -2.16 -8.70
N TYR A 266 -13.95 -0.91 -8.32
CA TYR A 266 -13.43 0.12 -9.22
C TYR A 266 -11.92 -0.01 -9.39
N GLU A 267 -11.50 -0.92 -10.27
CA GLU A 267 -10.09 -1.24 -10.54
C GLU A 267 -9.90 -1.81 -11.95
N PHE A 268 -8.66 -1.74 -12.47
CA PHE A 268 -8.36 -2.08 -13.86
C PHE A 268 -8.62 -3.54 -14.22
N GLY A 269 -8.37 -4.49 -13.31
CA GLY A 269 -8.71 -5.91 -13.52
C GLY A 269 -10.20 -6.14 -13.76
N ARG A 270 -11.07 -5.21 -13.35
CA ARG A 270 -12.53 -5.26 -13.55
C ARG A 270 -13.02 -4.34 -14.65
N ARG A 271 -12.14 -3.93 -15.57
CA ARG A 271 -12.44 -2.94 -16.60
C ARG A 271 -13.74 -3.21 -17.35
N GLU A 272 -14.00 -4.43 -17.84
CA GLU A 272 -15.24 -4.74 -18.58
C GLU A 272 -16.48 -4.56 -17.70
N GLN A 273 -16.44 -5.10 -16.47
CA GLN A 273 -17.53 -4.95 -15.50
C GLN A 273 -17.77 -3.48 -15.14
N VAL A 274 -16.71 -2.71 -14.92
CA VAL A 274 -16.80 -1.27 -14.62
C VAL A 274 -17.39 -0.51 -15.80
N LEU A 275 -16.97 -0.79 -17.03
CA LEU A 275 -17.49 -0.12 -18.22
C LEU A 275 -18.95 -0.47 -18.52
N ASP A 276 -19.44 -1.62 -18.09
CA ASP A 276 -20.86 -1.98 -18.17
C ASP A 276 -21.67 -1.35 -17.02
N GLU A 277 -21.28 -1.63 -15.78
CA GLU A 277 -22.07 -1.29 -14.59
C GLU A 277 -21.91 0.17 -14.14
N LEU A 278 -20.66 0.65 -13.99
CA LEU A 278 -20.38 1.98 -13.45
C LEU A 278 -20.75 3.07 -14.45
N VAL A 279 -20.45 2.89 -15.74
CA VAL A 279 -20.87 3.83 -16.79
C VAL A 279 -22.39 3.99 -16.80
N GLY A 280 -23.14 2.89 -16.71
CA GLY A 280 -24.60 2.93 -16.59
C GLY A 280 -25.06 3.74 -15.38
N THR A 281 -24.41 3.53 -14.23
CA THR A 281 -24.70 4.26 -12.99
C THR A 281 -24.43 5.77 -13.10
N VAL A 282 -23.28 6.16 -13.64
CA VAL A 282 -22.90 7.57 -13.84
C VAL A 282 -23.81 8.24 -14.88
N LYS A 283 -24.18 7.55 -15.97
CA LYS A 283 -25.15 8.08 -16.96
C LYS A 283 -26.50 8.41 -16.32
N ARG A 284 -26.98 7.61 -15.36
CA ARG A 284 -28.22 7.94 -14.62
C ARG A 284 -28.08 9.24 -13.82
N LEU A 285 -26.97 9.42 -13.10
CA LEU A 285 -26.70 10.67 -12.37
C LEU A 285 -26.57 11.86 -13.34
N ALA A 286 -25.81 11.70 -14.43
CA ALA A 286 -25.63 12.74 -15.45
C ALA A 286 -26.97 13.14 -16.10
N LYS A 287 -27.87 12.17 -16.37
CA LYS A 287 -29.21 12.45 -16.89
C LYS A 287 -30.03 13.30 -15.92
N MET A 288 -30.07 12.90 -14.65
CA MET A 288 -30.77 13.68 -13.61
C MET A 288 -30.18 15.09 -13.48
N ALA A 289 -28.86 15.18 -13.51
CA ALA A 289 -28.13 16.44 -13.42
C ALA A 289 -28.43 17.35 -14.61
N ARG A 290 -28.49 16.81 -15.84
CA ARG A 290 -28.88 17.55 -17.04
C ARG A 290 -30.33 18.04 -17.01
N GLU A 291 -31.27 17.19 -16.60
CA GLU A 291 -32.70 17.55 -16.51
C GLU A 291 -32.96 18.69 -15.51
N LEU A 292 -32.08 18.84 -14.51
CA LEU A 292 -32.17 19.84 -13.46
C LEU A 292 -31.14 20.96 -13.57
N ASP A 293 -30.37 20.98 -14.66
CA ASP A 293 -29.29 21.94 -14.95
C ASP A 293 -28.27 22.10 -13.81
N VAL A 294 -27.78 20.96 -13.30
CA VAL A 294 -26.77 20.88 -12.23
C VAL A 294 -25.46 20.36 -12.80
N ALA A 295 -24.39 21.17 -12.77
CA ALA A 295 -23.08 20.69 -13.20
C ALA A 295 -22.57 19.54 -12.33
N LEU A 296 -21.96 18.54 -12.97
CA LEU A 296 -21.49 17.32 -12.34
C LEU A 296 -20.00 17.13 -12.64
N THR A 297 -19.17 17.01 -11.61
CA THR A 297 -17.72 16.84 -11.73
C THR A 297 -17.27 15.50 -11.14
N ILE A 298 -16.55 14.70 -11.92
CA ILE A 298 -15.89 13.48 -11.43
C ILE A 298 -14.57 13.86 -10.74
N ASP A 299 -14.46 13.53 -9.46
CA ASP A 299 -13.23 13.72 -8.68
C ASP A 299 -12.13 12.72 -9.08
N ALA A 300 -10.88 13.14 -8.91
CA ALA A 300 -9.70 12.31 -9.13
C ALA A 300 -9.27 11.64 -7.82
N GLU A 301 -8.94 10.34 -7.90
CA GLU A 301 -8.58 9.48 -6.77
C GLU A 301 -7.10 9.07 -6.87
N GLU A 302 -6.74 7.84 -6.52
CA GLU A 302 -5.38 7.31 -6.68
C GLU A 302 -4.96 7.27 -8.16
N VAL A 303 -3.68 7.49 -8.42
CA VAL A 303 -3.16 7.64 -9.77
C VAL A 303 -3.31 6.36 -10.60
N ASP A 304 -3.37 5.19 -9.97
CA ASP A 304 -3.59 3.90 -10.63
C ASP A 304 -4.99 3.74 -11.23
N ARG A 305 -5.96 4.53 -10.77
CA ARG A 305 -7.32 4.56 -11.32
C ARG A 305 -7.48 5.55 -12.48
N LEU A 306 -6.47 6.36 -12.78
CA LEU A 306 -6.58 7.45 -13.76
C LEU A 306 -6.95 6.96 -15.16
N GLU A 307 -6.34 5.87 -15.65
CA GLU A 307 -6.65 5.40 -17.00
C GLU A 307 -8.10 4.90 -17.10
N LEU A 308 -8.54 4.09 -16.14
CA LEU A 308 -9.91 3.60 -16.07
C LEU A 308 -10.93 4.74 -15.89
N SER A 309 -10.59 5.77 -15.10
CA SER A 309 -11.47 6.93 -14.91
C SER A 309 -11.69 7.71 -16.21
N LEU A 310 -10.67 7.83 -17.05
CA LEU A 310 -10.75 8.49 -18.36
C LEU A 310 -11.61 7.69 -19.33
N GLU A 311 -11.56 6.36 -19.27
CA GLU A 311 -12.43 5.51 -20.08
C GLU A 311 -13.90 5.62 -19.66
N VAL A 312 -14.18 5.60 -18.35
CA VAL A 312 -15.53 5.84 -17.81
C VAL A 312 -16.01 7.24 -18.20
N PHE A 313 -15.16 8.26 -18.03
CA PHE A 313 -15.48 9.64 -18.39
C PHE A 313 -15.83 9.75 -19.87
N ARG A 314 -15.00 9.21 -20.78
CA ARG A 314 -15.24 9.23 -22.23
C ARG A 314 -16.58 8.56 -22.57
N ALA A 315 -16.83 7.36 -22.03
CA ALA A 315 -18.05 6.61 -22.33
C ALA A 315 -19.33 7.36 -21.89
N VAL A 316 -19.27 8.10 -20.78
CA VAL A 316 -20.39 8.93 -20.32
C VAL A 316 -20.48 10.23 -21.14
N PHE A 317 -19.36 10.91 -21.34
CA PHE A 317 -19.27 12.19 -22.05
C PHE A 317 -19.75 12.08 -23.50
N GLU A 318 -19.33 11.05 -24.22
CA GLU A 318 -19.71 10.80 -25.64
C GLU A 318 -21.15 10.29 -25.80
N SER A 319 -21.85 9.98 -24.72
CA SER A 319 -23.22 9.48 -24.77
C SER A 319 -24.26 10.58 -25.03
N ASP A 320 -25.41 10.22 -25.59
CA ASP A 320 -26.56 11.12 -25.81
C ASP A 320 -26.98 11.89 -24.54
N THR A 321 -26.64 11.36 -23.36
CA THR A 321 -26.92 12.00 -22.07
C THR A 321 -26.12 13.29 -21.87
N CYS A 322 -24.88 13.36 -22.36
CA CYS A 322 -23.99 14.50 -22.17
C CYS A 322 -23.78 15.34 -23.43
N GLN A 323 -24.06 14.82 -24.62
CA GLN A 323 -23.99 15.57 -25.87
C GLN A 323 -24.82 16.87 -25.81
N GLY A 324 -24.18 17.99 -26.11
CA GLY A 324 -24.76 19.34 -26.08
C GLY A 324 -24.98 19.90 -24.67
N TRP A 325 -24.46 19.27 -23.61
CA TRP A 325 -24.75 19.69 -22.23
C TRP A 325 -23.72 20.67 -21.65
N GLY A 326 -22.42 20.49 -21.90
CA GLY A 326 -21.36 21.41 -21.45
C GLY A 326 -21.12 21.50 -19.92
N HIS A 327 -21.80 20.70 -19.11
CA HIS A 327 -21.71 20.75 -17.63
C HIS A 327 -21.23 19.45 -16.98
N PHE A 328 -20.71 18.50 -17.77
CA PHE A 328 -20.07 17.28 -17.29
C PHE A 328 -18.55 17.43 -17.27
N GLY A 329 -17.96 17.47 -16.09
CA GLY A 329 -16.55 17.78 -15.88
C GLY A 329 -15.74 16.70 -15.16
N LEU A 330 -14.44 16.92 -15.08
CA LEU A 330 -13.49 16.01 -14.43
C LEU A 330 -12.35 16.77 -13.75
N VAL A 331 -11.83 16.20 -12.66
CA VAL A 331 -10.66 16.70 -11.93
C VAL A 331 -9.35 16.14 -12.52
N VAL A 332 -8.33 16.98 -12.67
CA VAL A 332 -6.97 16.59 -13.07
C VAL A 332 -5.97 17.00 -12.00
N GLN A 333 -5.08 16.08 -11.60
CA GLN A 333 -4.12 16.28 -10.52
C GLN A 333 -2.73 16.66 -11.07
N ALA A 334 -2.31 17.90 -10.87
CA ALA A 334 -1.04 18.45 -11.36
C ALA A 334 0.21 17.86 -10.70
N TYR A 335 0.09 17.19 -9.54
CA TYR A 335 1.19 16.48 -8.92
C TYR A 335 1.60 15.21 -9.68
N SER A 336 0.77 14.73 -10.62
CA SER A 336 1.03 13.56 -11.43
C SER A 336 1.74 13.98 -12.70
N LYS A 337 2.77 13.21 -13.08
CA LYS A 337 3.52 13.43 -14.33
C LYS A 337 2.67 13.29 -15.60
N ARG A 338 1.45 12.74 -15.46
CA ARG A 338 0.48 12.55 -16.54
C ARG A 338 -0.51 13.71 -16.73
N ALA A 339 -0.49 14.73 -15.87
CA ALA A 339 -1.48 15.81 -15.89
C ALA A 339 -1.62 16.50 -17.26
N LEU A 340 -0.51 16.93 -17.85
CA LEU A 340 -0.52 17.62 -19.15
C LEU A 340 -0.96 16.68 -20.31
N PRO A 341 -0.46 15.44 -20.43
CA PRO A 341 -1.03 14.43 -21.34
C PRO A 341 -2.55 14.25 -21.20
N VAL A 342 -3.09 14.22 -19.98
CA VAL A 342 -4.53 14.12 -19.73
C VAL A 342 -5.28 15.34 -20.27
N LEU A 343 -4.74 16.54 -20.09
CA LEU A 343 -5.36 17.76 -20.63
C LEU A 343 -5.43 17.74 -22.16
N HIS A 344 -4.42 17.19 -22.84
CA HIS A 344 -4.48 17.00 -24.29
C HIS A 344 -5.57 16.01 -24.70
N TYR A 345 -5.69 14.90 -23.98
CA TYR A 345 -6.74 13.90 -24.20
C TYR A 345 -8.14 14.52 -24.04
N LEU A 346 -8.40 15.23 -22.93
CA LEU A 346 -9.69 15.89 -22.69
C LEU A 346 -9.98 16.97 -23.75
N ASN A 347 -8.97 17.77 -24.14
CA ASN A 347 -9.14 18.78 -25.17
C ASN A 347 -9.54 18.17 -26.52
N ARG A 348 -9.01 16.98 -26.84
CA ARG A 348 -9.37 16.24 -28.04
C ARG A 348 -10.79 15.69 -27.99
N LEU A 349 -11.22 15.16 -26.85
CA LEU A 349 -12.60 14.69 -26.68
C LEU A 349 -13.59 15.85 -26.85
N ALA A 350 -13.33 16.99 -26.21
CA ALA A 350 -14.13 18.20 -26.35
C ALA A 350 -14.23 18.67 -27.81
N ASP A 351 -13.11 18.72 -28.53
CA ASP A 351 -13.06 19.12 -29.95
C ASP A 351 -13.88 18.19 -30.86
N LEU A 352 -13.84 16.88 -30.60
CA LEU A 352 -14.57 15.89 -31.37
C LEU A 352 -16.08 15.93 -31.11
N GLN A 353 -16.48 16.13 -29.86
CA GLN A 353 -17.89 16.22 -29.50
C GLN A 353 -18.51 17.59 -29.83
N GLY A 354 -17.70 18.66 -29.83
CA GLY A 354 -18.18 20.03 -30.01
C GLY A 354 -18.72 20.67 -28.72
N ASP A 355 -18.45 20.05 -27.56
CA ASP A 355 -18.87 20.52 -26.25
C ASP A 355 -17.67 20.99 -25.42
N GLU A 356 -17.89 21.99 -24.56
CA GLU A 356 -16.90 22.44 -23.59
C GLU A 356 -16.90 21.53 -22.34
N ILE A 357 -15.72 21.09 -21.89
CA ILE A 357 -15.55 20.28 -20.67
C ILE A 357 -15.11 21.19 -19.51
N PRO A 358 -15.87 21.28 -18.41
CA PRO A 358 -15.36 21.85 -17.17
C PRO A 358 -14.24 20.99 -16.58
N VAL A 359 -13.03 21.55 -16.47
CA VAL A 359 -11.87 20.83 -15.93
C VAL A 359 -11.39 21.50 -14.64
N ARG A 360 -11.47 20.76 -13.54
CA ARG A 360 -10.90 21.19 -12.26
C ARG A 360 -9.45 20.76 -12.15
N LEU A 361 -8.53 21.71 -12.20
CA LEU A 361 -7.12 21.47 -11.91
C LEU A 361 -6.88 21.59 -10.40
N VAL A 362 -6.36 20.51 -9.80
CA VAL A 362 -5.91 20.46 -8.39
C VAL A 362 -4.42 20.10 -8.36
N LYS A 363 -3.77 20.20 -7.19
CA LYS A 363 -2.44 19.61 -7.00
C LYS A 363 -2.55 18.08 -6.91
N GLY A 364 -3.14 17.57 -5.83
CA GLY A 364 -3.32 16.13 -5.58
C GLY A 364 -3.43 15.86 -4.08
N ALA A 365 -4.08 14.76 -3.69
CA ALA A 365 -4.44 14.48 -2.29
C ALA A 365 -3.93 13.13 -1.74
N TYR A 366 -3.18 12.36 -2.54
CA TYR A 366 -2.76 10.99 -2.22
C TYR A 366 -1.23 10.79 -2.21
N TRP A 367 -0.46 11.88 -2.17
CA TRP A 367 0.97 11.88 -2.50
C TRP A 367 1.80 10.86 -1.72
N ASP A 368 1.60 10.76 -0.42
CA ASP A 368 2.31 9.81 0.45
C ASP A 368 1.99 8.35 0.14
N SER A 369 0.72 8.06 -0.15
CA SER A 369 0.24 6.75 -0.58
C SER A 369 0.86 6.36 -1.92
N GLU A 370 0.95 7.28 -2.88
CA GLU A 370 1.59 7.02 -4.18
C GLU A 370 3.09 6.70 -4.05
N ILE A 371 3.80 7.37 -3.13
CA ILE A 371 5.21 7.06 -2.84
C ILE A 371 5.33 5.66 -2.22
N LYS A 372 4.51 5.37 -1.20
CA LYS A 372 4.51 4.07 -0.50
C LYS A 372 4.19 2.92 -1.45
N GLU A 373 3.13 3.04 -2.24
CA GLU A 373 2.69 1.99 -3.17
C GLU A 373 3.74 1.74 -4.25
N SER A 374 4.32 2.80 -4.83
CA SER A 374 5.41 2.66 -5.81
C SER A 374 6.63 1.92 -5.21
N GLN A 375 6.97 2.23 -3.95
CA GLN A 375 8.04 1.56 -3.21
C GLN A 375 7.74 0.08 -2.96
N GLN A 376 6.51 -0.24 -2.56
CA GLN A 376 6.06 -1.62 -2.33
C GLN A 376 6.03 -2.43 -3.63
N LEU A 377 5.52 -1.83 -4.72
CA LEU A 377 5.47 -2.45 -6.04
C LEU A 377 6.87 -2.67 -6.62
N GLY A 378 7.86 -1.85 -6.27
CA GLY A 378 9.21 -1.97 -6.82
C GLY A 378 9.29 -1.52 -8.29
N VAL A 379 8.44 -0.56 -8.68
CA VAL A 379 8.45 0.04 -10.03
C VAL A 379 9.66 0.97 -10.23
N ASP A 380 9.98 1.30 -11.48
CA ASP A 380 11.23 2.04 -11.78
C ASP A 380 11.24 3.51 -11.32
N GLY A 381 10.11 4.06 -10.88
CA GLY A 381 10.02 5.44 -10.40
C GLY A 381 8.65 5.80 -9.82
N TYR A 382 8.45 7.10 -9.56
CA TYR A 382 7.21 7.61 -8.97
C TYR A 382 6.28 8.24 -10.01
N PRO A 383 4.95 8.02 -9.92
CA PRO A 383 3.97 8.65 -10.80
C PRO A 383 3.61 10.09 -10.46
N VAL A 384 4.14 10.54 -9.33
CA VAL A 384 4.04 11.91 -8.82
C VAL A 384 5.41 12.56 -8.72
N TYR A 385 5.46 13.89 -8.67
CA TYR A 385 6.70 14.62 -8.39
C TYR A 385 7.14 14.44 -6.94
N THR A 386 8.44 14.35 -6.71
CA THR A 386 9.01 14.12 -5.36
C THR A 386 9.32 15.43 -4.62
N ARG A 387 9.23 16.57 -5.30
CA ARG A 387 9.30 17.91 -4.70
C ARG A 387 8.01 18.70 -4.90
N LYS A 388 7.62 19.44 -3.86
CA LYS A 388 6.47 20.36 -3.91
C LYS A 388 6.63 21.43 -4.99
N ALA A 389 7.82 22.01 -5.16
CA ALA A 389 8.08 23.03 -6.18
C ALA A 389 7.92 22.50 -7.62
N ALA A 390 8.22 21.22 -7.87
CA ALA A 390 7.96 20.59 -9.16
C ALA A 390 6.46 20.42 -9.43
N THR A 391 5.66 20.07 -8.41
CA THR A 391 4.19 20.08 -8.51
C THR A 391 3.65 21.47 -8.80
N ASP A 392 4.17 22.51 -8.14
CA ASP A 392 3.73 23.89 -8.40
C ASP A 392 4.05 24.33 -9.84
N LEU A 393 5.24 24.01 -10.34
CA LEU A 393 5.63 24.26 -11.72
C LEU A 393 4.70 23.52 -12.70
N ALA A 394 4.47 22.22 -12.48
CA ALA A 394 3.56 21.43 -13.31
C ALA A 394 2.13 22.00 -13.31
N TYR A 395 1.65 22.48 -12.16
CA TYR A 395 0.37 23.17 -12.04
C TYR A 395 0.33 24.43 -12.91
N LEU A 396 1.37 25.28 -12.86
CA LEU A 396 1.45 26.49 -13.68
C LEU A 396 1.52 26.19 -15.18
N VAL A 397 2.25 25.14 -15.59
CA VAL A 397 2.28 24.70 -16.99
C VAL A 397 0.91 24.21 -17.45
N CYS A 398 0.24 23.38 -16.64
CA CYS A 398 -1.12 22.94 -16.91
C CYS A 398 -2.10 24.12 -17.00
N ALA A 399 -1.98 25.10 -16.11
CA ALA A 399 -2.79 26.32 -16.13
C ALA A 399 -2.54 27.17 -17.37
N SER A 400 -1.28 27.31 -17.80
CA SER A 400 -0.91 27.97 -19.06
C SER A 400 -1.55 27.28 -20.26
N PHE A 401 -1.51 25.95 -20.33
CA PHE A 401 -2.19 25.19 -21.39
C PHE A 401 -3.70 25.39 -21.36
N LEU A 402 -4.31 25.30 -20.17
CA LEU A 402 -5.74 25.50 -19.94
C LEU A 402 -6.21 26.92 -20.28
N LEU A 403 -5.37 27.94 -20.19
CA LEU A 403 -5.71 29.32 -20.55
C LEU A 403 -5.35 29.69 -21.99
N SER A 404 -4.56 28.87 -22.69
CA SER A 404 -4.14 29.09 -24.07
C SER A 404 -5.27 29.01 -25.11
N GLU A 405 -5.03 29.54 -26.31
CA GLU A 405 -5.98 29.46 -27.44
C GLU A 405 -6.28 28.02 -27.90
N ASN A 406 -5.42 27.04 -27.58
CA ASN A 406 -5.65 25.64 -27.92
C ASN A 406 -6.92 25.06 -27.28
N THR A 407 -7.32 25.57 -26.12
CA THR A 407 -8.41 25.03 -25.31
C THR A 407 -9.65 25.94 -25.27
N ARG A 408 -9.59 27.12 -25.91
CA ARG A 408 -10.72 28.06 -25.93
C ARG A 408 -11.92 27.42 -26.65
N GLY A 409 -13.08 27.44 -25.98
CA GLY A 409 -14.33 26.83 -26.48
C GLY A 409 -14.36 25.29 -26.41
N ARG A 410 -13.37 24.68 -25.73
CA ARG A 410 -13.26 23.22 -25.54
C ARG A 410 -13.13 22.86 -24.07
N ILE A 411 -12.43 23.67 -23.29
CA ILE A 411 -12.27 23.44 -21.86
C ILE A 411 -12.62 24.72 -21.09
N PHE A 412 -13.51 24.58 -20.11
CA PHE A 412 -13.75 25.60 -19.11
C PHE A 412 -12.83 25.37 -17.90
N PRO A 413 -11.82 26.23 -17.67
CA PRO A 413 -10.81 25.98 -16.65
C PRO A 413 -11.31 26.35 -15.24
N GLN A 414 -11.20 25.40 -14.30
CA GLN A 414 -11.51 25.59 -12.89
C GLN A 414 -10.25 25.34 -12.04
N PHE A 415 -9.72 26.37 -11.38
CA PHE A 415 -8.44 26.29 -10.65
C PHE A 415 -8.64 26.17 -9.15
N ALA A 416 -8.39 24.98 -8.59
CA ALA A 416 -8.52 24.71 -7.17
C ALA A 416 -7.18 24.82 -6.44
N THR A 417 -6.99 25.90 -5.67
CA THR A 417 -5.73 26.16 -4.95
C THR A 417 -5.95 27.16 -3.81
N HIS A 418 -5.07 27.14 -2.81
CA HIS A 418 -4.99 28.17 -1.76
C HIS A 418 -3.65 28.90 -1.75
N ASN A 419 -2.82 28.67 -2.77
CA ASN A 419 -1.50 29.29 -2.87
C ASN A 419 -1.59 30.64 -3.58
N ALA A 420 -1.30 31.75 -2.88
CA ALA A 420 -1.45 33.10 -3.42
C ALA A 420 -0.50 33.36 -4.60
N HIS A 421 0.72 32.80 -4.59
CA HIS A 421 1.61 32.90 -5.75
C HIS A 421 1.00 32.23 -6.99
N THR A 422 0.47 31.00 -6.82
CA THR A 422 -0.24 30.30 -7.91
C THR A 422 -1.44 31.10 -8.41
N ILE A 423 -2.24 31.69 -7.51
CA ILE A 423 -3.40 32.53 -7.87
C ILE A 423 -2.96 33.76 -8.67
N SER A 424 -1.94 34.49 -8.20
CA SER A 424 -1.40 35.68 -8.89
C SER A 424 -0.90 35.35 -10.29
N ALA A 425 -0.18 34.23 -10.45
CA ALA A 425 0.30 33.76 -11.76
C ALA A 425 -0.86 33.42 -12.71
N ILE A 426 -1.92 32.77 -12.21
CA ILE A 426 -3.11 32.45 -13.02
C ILE A 426 -3.86 33.73 -13.42
N LEU A 427 -4.03 34.68 -12.50
CA LEU A 427 -4.67 35.97 -12.78
C LEU A 427 -3.90 36.75 -13.86
N GLU A 428 -2.56 36.72 -13.83
CA GLU A 428 -1.71 37.29 -14.87
C GLU A 428 -2.03 36.70 -16.25
N LEU A 429 -2.01 35.36 -16.34
CA LEU A 429 -2.28 34.62 -17.58
C LEU A 429 -3.69 34.88 -18.10
N ALA A 430 -4.68 34.84 -17.21
CA ALA A 430 -6.09 35.01 -17.54
C ALA A 430 -6.42 36.43 -18.02
N ASN A 431 -5.85 37.45 -17.37
CA ASN A 431 -6.01 38.85 -17.78
C ASN A 431 -5.34 39.11 -19.14
N SER A 432 -4.16 38.55 -19.37
CA SER A 432 -3.47 38.63 -20.67
C SER A 432 -4.30 37.99 -21.79
N ALA A 433 -4.87 36.80 -21.53
CA ALA A 433 -5.72 36.08 -22.48
C ALA A 433 -7.16 36.62 -22.58
N LYS A 434 -7.54 37.58 -21.72
CA LYS A 434 -8.93 38.05 -21.52
C LYS A 434 -9.93 36.88 -21.42
N ARG A 435 -9.54 35.85 -20.68
CA ARG A 435 -10.29 34.59 -20.58
C ARG A 435 -10.90 34.48 -19.18
N PRO A 436 -12.24 34.44 -19.06
CA PRO A 436 -12.88 34.15 -17.78
C PRO A 436 -12.57 32.70 -17.37
N LEU A 437 -12.53 32.49 -16.06
CA LEU A 437 -12.24 31.19 -15.45
C LEU A 437 -13.03 31.03 -14.16
N GLU A 438 -13.00 29.84 -13.61
CA GLU A 438 -13.47 29.60 -12.25
C GLU A 438 -12.26 29.36 -11.34
N PHE A 439 -12.23 30.02 -10.19
CA PHE A 439 -11.38 29.57 -9.09
C PHE A 439 -12.17 28.66 -8.16
N GLN A 440 -11.48 27.79 -7.45
CA GLN A 440 -12.10 26.97 -6.41
C GLN A 440 -11.30 27.00 -5.12
N ARG A 441 -12.05 27.06 -4.02
CA ARG A 441 -11.51 26.96 -2.67
C ARG A 441 -12.31 25.93 -1.90
N LEU A 442 -11.74 25.44 -0.83
CA LEU A 442 -12.48 24.57 0.09
C LEU A 442 -13.22 25.38 1.15
N HIS A 443 -14.33 24.83 1.65
CA HIS A 443 -15.07 25.40 2.76
C HIS A 443 -14.20 25.54 4.01
N GLY A 444 -14.42 26.61 4.78
CA GLY A 444 -13.64 26.97 5.96
C GLY A 444 -12.22 27.46 5.68
N MET A 445 -11.85 27.70 4.40
CA MET A 445 -10.48 28.08 4.04
C MET A 445 -10.42 29.11 2.91
N GLY A 446 -9.50 30.08 3.04
CA GLY A 446 -9.12 31.01 1.98
C GLY A 446 -10.18 32.03 1.58
N GLU A 447 -11.14 32.37 2.45
CA GLU A 447 -12.16 33.36 2.13
C GLU A 447 -11.55 34.74 1.83
N ALA A 448 -10.76 35.30 2.74
CA ALA A 448 -10.09 36.59 2.55
C ALA A 448 -9.19 36.61 1.30
N LEU A 449 -8.48 35.50 1.04
CA LEU A 449 -7.63 35.34 -0.14
C LEU A 449 -8.43 35.50 -1.44
N TYR A 450 -9.60 34.88 -1.53
CA TYR A 450 -10.42 34.93 -2.73
C TYR A 450 -11.26 36.20 -2.84
N GLU A 451 -11.69 36.80 -1.72
CA GLU A 451 -12.29 38.15 -1.72
C GLU A 451 -11.30 39.17 -2.31
N ALA A 452 -10.01 39.10 -1.93
CA ALA A 452 -8.96 39.93 -2.50
C ALA A 452 -8.66 39.57 -3.97
N ALA A 453 -8.48 38.29 -4.30
CA ALA A 453 -8.07 37.85 -5.63
C ALA A 453 -9.11 38.15 -6.73
N LEU A 454 -10.41 37.98 -6.45
CA LEU A 454 -11.46 38.19 -7.44
C LEU A 454 -11.59 39.65 -7.90
N THR A 455 -11.17 40.62 -7.09
CA THR A 455 -11.13 42.04 -7.50
C THR A 455 -10.14 42.32 -8.63
N ARG A 456 -9.21 41.40 -8.87
CA ARG A 456 -8.14 41.51 -9.87
C ARG A 456 -8.38 40.63 -11.11
N ALA A 457 -9.50 39.91 -11.15
CA ALA A 457 -9.79 38.89 -12.16
C ALA A 457 -10.52 39.48 -13.38
N PRO A 458 -10.40 38.85 -14.57
CA PRO A 458 -11.15 39.28 -15.74
C PRO A 458 -12.66 39.12 -15.50
N GLN A 459 -13.45 39.98 -16.15
CA GLN A 459 -14.92 39.95 -16.04
C GLN A 459 -15.47 38.55 -16.37
N GLY A 460 -16.41 38.08 -15.54
CA GLY A 460 -16.98 36.73 -15.63
C GLY A 460 -16.24 35.67 -14.82
N THR A 461 -15.15 36.04 -14.13
CA THR A 461 -14.46 35.15 -13.19
C THR A 461 -15.17 35.10 -11.85
N TYR A 462 -15.30 33.90 -11.28
CA TYR A 462 -15.92 33.67 -9.98
C TYR A 462 -15.19 32.59 -9.17
N CYS A 463 -15.56 32.44 -7.90
CA CYS A 463 -15.03 31.40 -7.03
C CYS A 463 -16.13 30.44 -6.57
N ARG A 464 -15.88 29.14 -6.72
CA ARG A 464 -16.73 28.05 -6.21
C ARG A 464 -16.11 27.43 -4.96
N ILE A 465 -16.94 27.21 -3.96
CA ILE A 465 -16.56 26.63 -2.68
C ILE A 465 -16.85 25.13 -2.72
N TYR A 466 -15.82 24.32 -2.67
CA TYR A 466 -15.92 22.88 -2.47
C TYR A 466 -16.32 22.59 -1.02
N ALA A 467 -17.52 22.06 -0.83
CA ALA A 467 -18.14 21.90 0.47
C ALA A 467 -18.43 20.42 0.79
N PRO A 468 -17.77 19.86 1.82
CA PRO A 468 -18.09 18.55 2.34
C PRO A 468 -19.48 18.51 2.96
N VAL A 469 -20.23 17.45 2.69
CA VAL A 469 -21.60 17.21 3.18
C VAL A 469 -21.73 15.74 3.57
N GLY A 470 -22.08 15.48 4.82
CA GLY A 470 -22.30 14.10 5.28
C GLY A 470 -22.35 13.98 6.80
N ALA A 471 -22.76 12.81 7.27
CA ALA A 471 -22.86 12.55 8.69
C ALA A 471 -21.46 12.58 9.36
N HIS A 472 -21.41 12.92 10.65
CA HIS A 472 -20.13 13.02 11.37
C HIS A 472 -19.30 11.72 11.33
N LYS A 473 -19.95 10.55 11.21
CA LYS A 473 -19.26 9.26 11.08
C LYS A 473 -18.47 9.12 9.77
N ASP A 474 -18.91 9.77 8.70
CA ASP A 474 -18.36 9.68 7.34
C ASP A 474 -17.33 10.81 7.08
N LEU A 475 -17.39 11.90 7.86
CA LEU A 475 -16.44 13.03 7.84
C LEU A 475 -15.00 12.66 8.21
N LEU A 476 -14.84 11.72 9.12
CA LEU A 476 -13.61 11.61 9.90
C LEU A 476 -12.34 11.15 9.15
N PRO A 477 -12.39 10.18 8.20
CA PRO A 477 -11.24 9.82 7.38
C PRO A 477 -10.87 10.96 6.42
N TYR A 478 -11.89 11.64 5.88
CA TYR A 478 -11.73 12.86 5.10
C TYR A 478 -11.03 13.96 5.92
N LEU A 479 -11.41 14.15 7.18
CA LEU A 479 -10.84 15.18 8.05
C LEU A 479 -9.36 14.96 8.36
N VAL A 480 -8.91 13.71 8.56
CA VAL A 480 -7.47 13.41 8.72
C VAL A 480 -6.69 13.77 7.45
N ARG A 481 -7.18 13.33 6.27
CA ARG A 481 -6.58 13.69 4.97
C ARG A 481 -6.55 15.22 4.77
N ARG A 482 -7.63 15.90 5.17
CA ARG A 482 -7.77 17.36 5.11
C ARG A 482 -6.76 18.09 5.98
N LEU A 483 -6.54 17.59 7.19
CA LEU A 483 -5.58 18.16 8.13
C LEU A 483 -4.15 17.90 7.66
N LEU A 484 -3.84 16.72 7.10
CA LEU A 484 -2.51 16.47 6.53
C LEU A 484 -2.21 17.39 5.33
N GLU A 485 -3.21 17.62 4.47
CA GLU A 485 -3.08 18.51 3.30
C GLU A 485 -2.77 19.97 3.71
N ASN A 486 -3.34 20.44 4.82
CA ASN A 486 -3.34 21.87 5.19
C ASN A 486 -2.59 22.21 6.49
N GLY A 487 -2.25 21.22 7.31
CA GLY A 487 -1.56 21.36 8.59
C GLY A 487 -0.07 21.04 8.54
N ALA A 488 0.46 20.60 7.40
CA ALA A 488 1.90 20.48 7.22
C ALA A 488 2.56 21.88 7.28
N ASN A 489 3.77 21.99 7.85
CA ASN A 489 4.55 23.25 7.94
C ASN A 489 4.78 23.98 6.59
N SER A 490 4.61 23.27 5.48
CA SER A 490 4.69 23.80 4.11
C SER A 490 3.36 24.31 3.55
N SER A 491 2.26 24.16 4.29
CA SER A 491 0.92 24.59 3.88
C SER A 491 0.87 26.11 3.79
N PHE A 492 0.54 26.58 2.59
CA PHE A 492 0.53 28.00 2.28
C PHE A 492 -0.50 28.77 3.11
N VAL A 493 -1.62 28.14 3.48
CA VAL A 493 -2.70 28.80 4.24
C VAL A 493 -2.21 29.23 5.61
N HIS A 494 -1.50 28.36 6.33
CA HIS A 494 -0.92 28.69 7.63
C HIS A 494 0.09 29.85 7.53
N GLN A 495 0.95 29.82 6.51
CA GLN A 495 1.99 30.83 6.32
C GLN A 495 1.42 32.20 5.87
N LEU A 496 0.28 32.20 5.16
CA LEU A 496 -0.36 33.41 4.64
C LEU A 496 -0.79 34.37 5.75
N VAL A 497 -1.39 33.82 6.80
CA VAL A 497 -1.99 34.59 7.91
C VAL A 497 -1.06 34.73 9.12
N ASP A 498 0.06 34.01 9.17
CA ASP A 498 1.06 34.14 10.24
C ASP A 498 1.88 35.44 10.07
N PRO A 499 1.77 36.42 10.98
CA PRO A 499 2.51 37.67 10.90
C PRO A 499 4.02 37.49 11.04
N ARG A 500 4.50 36.35 11.56
CA ARG A 500 5.92 36.02 11.70
C ARG A 500 6.55 35.57 10.39
N VAL A 501 5.76 35.14 9.41
CA VAL A 501 6.25 34.73 8.10
C VAL A 501 6.41 35.97 7.21
N PRO A 502 7.63 36.27 6.71
CA PRO A 502 7.85 37.39 5.78
C PRO A 502 7.06 37.20 4.49
N VAL A 503 6.42 38.27 4.01
CA VAL A 503 5.62 38.25 2.76
C VAL A 503 6.47 37.78 1.58
N GLU A 504 7.72 38.21 1.54
CA GLU A 504 8.69 37.90 0.49
C GLU A 504 8.94 36.39 0.34
N SER A 505 8.84 35.63 1.44
CA SER A 505 9.01 34.17 1.42
C SER A 505 7.86 33.43 0.71
N LEU A 506 6.69 34.06 0.60
CA LEU A 506 5.51 33.51 -0.09
C LEU A 506 5.48 33.84 -1.58
N CYS A 507 6.38 34.72 -2.03
CA CYS A 507 6.40 35.25 -3.39
C CYS A 507 7.40 34.55 -4.31
N THR A 508 8.23 33.64 -3.79
CA THR A 508 9.27 32.97 -4.59
C THR A 508 8.65 32.08 -5.67
N HIS A 509 9.12 32.24 -6.91
CA HIS A 509 8.62 31.44 -8.02
C HIS A 509 9.16 29.99 -7.94
N PRO A 510 8.36 28.95 -8.24
CA PRO A 510 8.80 27.55 -8.10
C PRO A 510 10.04 27.21 -8.94
N VAL A 511 10.22 27.86 -10.09
CA VAL A 511 11.44 27.71 -10.91
C VAL A 511 12.69 28.23 -10.17
N GLU A 512 12.59 29.33 -9.43
CA GLU A 512 13.70 29.82 -8.61
C GLU A 512 14.00 28.87 -7.46
N THR A 513 12.97 28.35 -6.80
CA THR A 513 13.11 27.33 -5.75
C THR A 513 13.81 26.07 -6.29
N LEU A 514 13.44 25.60 -7.49
CA LEU A 514 14.06 24.42 -8.10
C LEU A 514 15.54 24.66 -8.45
N LYS A 515 15.90 25.86 -8.94
CA LYS A 515 17.29 26.24 -9.23
C LYS A 515 18.22 26.25 -8.02
N GLN A 516 17.66 26.34 -6.80
CA GLN A 516 18.45 26.30 -5.56
C GLN A 516 18.92 24.88 -5.19
N TYR A 517 18.32 23.85 -5.79
CA TYR A 517 18.72 22.46 -5.54
C TYR A 517 19.68 21.98 -6.62
N SER A 518 20.61 21.11 -6.22
CA SER A 518 21.53 20.43 -7.14
C SER A 518 20.85 19.38 -8.02
N SER A 519 19.65 18.91 -7.62
CA SER A 519 18.83 17.94 -8.33
C SER A 519 17.35 18.30 -8.18
N ILE A 520 16.56 18.17 -9.25
CA ILE A 520 15.12 18.43 -9.24
C ILE A 520 14.39 17.35 -8.47
N ALA A 521 14.70 16.07 -8.68
CA ALA A 521 14.17 15.00 -7.85
C ALA A 521 14.69 15.14 -6.42
N ASN A 522 13.90 14.69 -5.44
CA ASN A 522 14.27 14.77 -4.03
C ASN A 522 15.19 13.58 -3.64
N PRO A 523 16.50 13.80 -3.39
CA PRO A 523 17.42 12.70 -3.11
C PRO A 523 17.18 12.03 -1.75
N ARG A 524 16.33 12.63 -0.88
CA ARG A 524 15.92 12.02 0.39
C ARG A 524 14.80 11.00 0.24
N ILE A 525 14.17 10.93 -0.92
CA ILE A 525 13.16 9.93 -1.26
C ILE A 525 13.85 8.96 -2.22
N PRO A 526 14.41 7.85 -1.73
CA PRO A 526 15.11 6.90 -2.60
C PRO A 526 14.13 6.35 -3.63
N LEU A 527 14.59 6.05 -4.84
CA LEU A 527 13.75 5.33 -5.82
C LEU A 527 13.37 3.95 -5.26
N PRO A 528 12.25 3.34 -5.71
CA PRO A 528 11.87 2.00 -5.24
C PRO A 528 12.98 0.96 -5.38
N ARG A 529 13.79 1.04 -6.46
CA ARG A 529 14.96 0.19 -6.70
C ARG A 529 16.07 0.34 -5.64
N ASP A 530 16.17 1.51 -5.02
CA ASP A 530 17.27 1.89 -4.13
C ASP A 530 16.80 2.10 -2.68
N ILE A 531 15.58 1.64 -2.33
CA ILE A 531 14.97 1.87 -1.01
C ILE A 531 15.79 1.29 0.16
N TYR A 532 16.62 0.27 -0.09
CA TYR A 532 17.51 -0.33 0.91
C TYR A 532 18.90 0.32 0.95
N GLY A 533 19.06 1.48 0.30
CA GLY A 533 20.31 2.22 0.24
C GLY A 533 21.41 1.48 -0.55
N PRO A 534 22.69 1.76 -0.27
CA PRO A 534 23.81 1.17 -1.01
C PRO A 534 24.04 -0.31 -0.67
N ILE A 535 23.36 -0.82 0.36
CA ILE A 535 23.56 -2.15 0.94
C ILE A 535 23.09 -3.25 -0.04
N ARG A 536 21.93 -3.07 -0.68
CA ARG A 536 21.44 -3.94 -1.75
C ARG A 536 20.42 -3.21 -2.63
N LYS A 537 20.30 -3.62 -3.89
CA LYS A 537 19.19 -3.21 -4.75
C LYS A 537 17.91 -3.97 -4.39
N ASN A 538 16.77 -3.30 -4.49
CA ASN A 538 15.44 -3.91 -4.41
C ASN A 538 15.09 -4.66 -5.70
N SER A 539 14.25 -5.69 -5.61
CA SER A 539 13.67 -6.39 -6.75
C SER A 539 12.80 -5.47 -7.63
N LYS A 540 12.82 -5.70 -8.94
CA LYS A 540 11.95 -4.99 -9.90
C LYS A 540 10.56 -5.62 -9.92
N GLY A 541 9.52 -4.79 -9.87
CA GLY A 541 8.13 -5.21 -10.10
C GLY A 541 7.49 -4.60 -11.34
N VAL A 542 6.19 -4.89 -11.52
CA VAL A 542 5.35 -4.39 -12.61
C VAL A 542 4.02 -3.93 -12.02
N ASN A 543 3.58 -2.73 -12.35
CA ASN A 543 2.24 -2.27 -11.99
C ASN A 543 1.22 -2.76 -13.02
N LEU A 544 0.41 -3.75 -12.63
CA LEU A 544 -0.60 -4.36 -13.49
C LEU A 544 -1.82 -3.47 -13.75
N ASN A 545 -1.98 -2.36 -13.02
CA ASN A 545 -3.05 -1.37 -13.25
C ASN A 545 -2.74 -0.40 -14.39
N ILE A 546 -1.49 -0.36 -14.87
CA ILE A 546 -1.01 0.64 -15.82
C ILE A 546 -0.75 -0.03 -17.16
N ARG A 547 -1.48 0.38 -18.20
CA ARG A 547 -1.44 -0.30 -19.51
C ARG A 547 -0.04 -0.36 -20.12
N SER A 548 0.76 0.70 -19.97
CA SER A 548 2.14 0.78 -20.48
C SER A 548 3.11 -0.19 -19.82
N GLN A 549 2.74 -0.77 -18.66
CA GLN A 549 3.52 -1.79 -17.96
C GLN A 549 2.86 -3.18 -18.08
N TYR A 550 1.54 -3.25 -17.98
CA TYR A 550 0.77 -4.48 -18.10
C TYR A 550 0.85 -5.10 -19.49
N GLN A 551 0.58 -4.34 -20.56
CA GLN A 551 0.50 -4.90 -21.91
C GLN A 551 1.84 -5.53 -22.36
N PRO A 552 3.00 -4.89 -22.18
CA PRO A 552 4.28 -5.52 -22.54
C PRO A 552 4.56 -6.82 -21.78
N LEU A 553 4.17 -6.90 -20.50
CA LEU A 553 4.31 -8.14 -19.72
C LEU A 553 3.43 -9.24 -20.30
N MET A 554 2.15 -8.94 -20.59
CA MET A 554 1.23 -9.92 -21.18
C MET A 554 1.70 -10.39 -22.56
N ASP A 555 2.20 -9.49 -23.40
CA ASP A 555 2.76 -9.83 -24.72
C ASP A 555 3.99 -10.73 -24.59
N GLN A 556 4.81 -10.55 -23.55
CA GLN A 556 5.94 -11.43 -23.25
C GLN A 556 5.47 -12.80 -22.75
N MET A 557 4.51 -12.83 -21.83
CA MET A 557 3.93 -14.07 -21.27
C MET A 557 3.27 -14.91 -22.36
N ALA A 558 2.60 -14.28 -23.34
CA ALA A 558 1.95 -14.96 -24.46
C ALA A 558 2.88 -15.92 -25.21
N ASN A 559 4.19 -15.64 -25.26
CA ASN A 559 5.17 -16.50 -25.93
C ASN A 559 5.39 -17.86 -25.22
N PHE A 560 4.94 -18.00 -23.98
CA PHE A 560 5.14 -19.20 -23.15
C PHE A 560 3.82 -19.92 -22.82
N MET A 561 2.69 -19.32 -23.17
CA MET A 561 1.36 -19.77 -22.72
C MET A 561 0.97 -21.16 -23.23
N ASP A 562 1.43 -21.54 -24.43
CA ASP A 562 1.12 -22.83 -25.05
C ASP A 562 2.30 -23.83 -24.97
N THR A 563 3.41 -23.44 -24.34
CA THR A 563 4.61 -24.29 -24.25
C THR A 563 4.36 -25.48 -23.34
N GLN A 564 4.70 -26.69 -23.80
CA GLN A 564 4.74 -27.88 -22.95
C GLN A 564 6.18 -28.22 -22.58
N HIS A 565 6.42 -28.49 -21.30
CA HIS A 565 7.75 -28.74 -20.76
C HIS A 565 7.91 -30.21 -20.38
N HIS A 566 8.83 -30.90 -21.04
CA HIS A 566 9.19 -32.28 -20.68
C HIS A 566 10.55 -32.26 -19.98
N ILE A 567 10.51 -32.34 -18.66
CA ILE A 567 11.70 -32.18 -17.81
C ILE A 567 12.16 -33.52 -17.22
N LYS A 568 13.43 -33.57 -16.83
CA LYS A 568 14.05 -34.70 -16.14
C LYS A 568 14.94 -34.21 -15.00
N PRO A 569 15.43 -35.11 -14.12
CA PRO A 569 16.32 -34.69 -13.04
C PRO A 569 17.58 -34.00 -13.58
N LEU A 570 17.95 -32.87 -12.97
CA LEU A 570 19.17 -32.14 -13.30
C LEU A 570 20.26 -32.52 -12.29
N LEU A 571 20.99 -33.59 -12.60
CA LEU A 571 22.02 -34.16 -11.73
C LEU A 571 23.42 -33.80 -12.23
N ALA A 572 24.43 -34.13 -11.42
CA ALA A 572 25.85 -33.99 -11.78
C ALA A 572 26.29 -34.90 -12.95
N PHE A 573 25.39 -35.79 -13.40
CA PHE A 573 25.58 -36.73 -14.48
C PHE A 573 24.33 -36.76 -15.36
N ASP A 574 24.48 -37.19 -16.60
CA ASP A 574 23.36 -37.26 -17.53
C ASP A 574 22.38 -38.37 -17.16
N VAL A 575 21.09 -38.00 -17.18
CA VAL A 575 19.96 -38.90 -16.99
C VAL A 575 19.35 -39.22 -18.34
N ALA A 576 19.26 -40.50 -18.68
CA ALA A 576 18.59 -40.96 -19.88
C ALA A 576 17.08 -40.74 -19.76
N ASP A 577 16.45 -40.46 -20.90
CA ASP A 577 15.00 -40.31 -20.94
C ASP A 577 14.34 -41.67 -20.70
N ASP A 578 13.39 -41.71 -19.78
CA ASP A 578 12.59 -42.89 -19.46
C ASP A 578 11.11 -42.55 -19.54
N ALA A 579 10.47 -42.94 -20.64
CA ALA A 579 9.05 -42.71 -20.88
C ALA A 579 8.15 -43.37 -19.83
N ASN A 580 8.59 -44.44 -19.16
CA ASN A 580 7.79 -45.13 -18.14
C ASN A 580 7.85 -44.42 -16.77
N ALA A 581 8.79 -43.51 -16.58
CA ALA A 581 8.98 -42.73 -15.35
C ALA A 581 8.46 -41.29 -15.48
N GLN A 582 7.72 -40.98 -16.55
CA GLN A 582 7.13 -39.66 -16.77
C GLN A 582 5.77 -39.52 -16.10
N HIS A 583 5.59 -38.41 -15.38
CA HIS A 583 4.36 -38.02 -14.72
C HIS A 583 3.81 -36.74 -15.36
N PRO A 584 2.53 -36.68 -15.74
CA PRO A 584 1.95 -35.48 -16.33
C PRO A 584 1.76 -34.38 -15.27
N ILE A 585 1.98 -33.14 -15.67
CA ILE A 585 1.65 -31.94 -14.89
C ILE A 585 0.54 -31.19 -15.61
N LEU A 586 -0.60 -31.04 -14.94
CA LEU A 586 -1.82 -30.44 -15.48
C LEU A 586 -2.05 -29.07 -14.86
N CYS A 587 -2.71 -28.17 -15.60
CA CYS A 587 -3.08 -26.87 -15.04
C CYS A 587 -4.16 -27.05 -13.95
N PRO A 588 -4.03 -26.45 -12.75
CA PRO A 588 -5.02 -26.61 -11.69
C PRO A 588 -6.33 -25.87 -11.99
N PHE A 589 -6.31 -24.80 -12.80
CA PHE A 589 -7.53 -24.07 -13.19
C PHE A 589 -8.26 -24.69 -14.38
N ASP A 590 -7.58 -25.53 -15.17
CA ASP A 590 -8.17 -26.30 -16.26
C ASP A 590 -7.36 -27.59 -16.47
N ARG A 591 -7.84 -28.68 -15.89
CA ARG A 591 -7.13 -29.97 -15.88
C ARG A 591 -7.13 -30.68 -17.24
N THR A 592 -7.80 -30.12 -18.24
CA THR A 592 -7.69 -30.60 -19.63
C THR A 592 -6.41 -30.09 -20.31
N GLN A 593 -5.78 -29.04 -19.75
CA GLN A 593 -4.55 -28.46 -20.27
C GLN A 593 -3.32 -29.09 -19.60
N HIS A 594 -2.35 -29.47 -20.42
CA HIS A 594 -1.06 -29.98 -19.97
C HIS A 594 -0.03 -28.84 -19.90
N VAL A 595 0.61 -28.67 -18.74
CA VAL A 595 1.83 -27.87 -18.61
C VAL A 595 3.02 -28.64 -19.17
N GLY A 596 3.00 -29.97 -19.04
CA GLY A 596 4.03 -30.85 -19.56
C GLY A 596 4.13 -32.15 -18.78
N SER A 597 5.34 -32.69 -18.64
CA SER A 597 5.62 -33.90 -17.87
C SER A 597 6.97 -33.84 -17.15
N VAL A 598 7.07 -34.54 -16.03
CA VAL A 598 8.30 -34.67 -15.24
C VAL A 598 8.73 -36.13 -15.13
N GLN A 599 9.98 -36.43 -15.47
CA GLN A 599 10.60 -37.70 -15.12
C GLN A 599 11.05 -37.68 -13.67
N TRP A 600 10.54 -38.60 -12.85
CA TRP A 600 10.91 -38.69 -11.44
C TRP A 600 12.29 -39.31 -11.24
N THR A 601 12.98 -38.86 -10.19
CA THR A 601 14.29 -39.34 -9.78
C THR A 601 14.14 -40.71 -9.12
N THR A 602 14.91 -41.70 -9.57
CA THR A 602 14.91 -43.03 -8.93
C THR A 602 15.72 -43.03 -7.64
N LYS A 603 15.57 -44.06 -6.80
CA LYS A 603 16.36 -44.22 -5.56
C LYS A 603 17.85 -44.29 -5.84
N GLU A 604 18.24 -45.01 -6.89
CA GLU A 604 19.63 -45.20 -7.31
C GLU A 604 20.23 -43.89 -7.82
N GLN A 605 19.45 -43.11 -8.59
CA GLN A 605 19.85 -41.79 -9.05
C GLN A 605 20.01 -40.82 -7.87
N ALA A 606 19.10 -40.84 -6.90
CA ALA A 606 19.18 -40.02 -5.70
C ALA A 606 20.43 -40.37 -4.87
N ALA A 607 20.72 -41.65 -4.64
CA ALA A 607 21.92 -42.09 -3.94
C ALA A 607 23.21 -41.64 -4.65
N ARG A 608 23.27 -41.78 -5.97
CA ARG A 608 24.41 -41.30 -6.77
C ARG A 608 24.54 -39.78 -6.75
N ALA A 609 23.42 -39.04 -6.71
CA ALA A 609 23.45 -37.59 -6.56
C ALA A 609 24.06 -37.17 -5.21
N VAL A 610 23.78 -37.91 -4.12
CA VAL A 610 24.45 -37.72 -2.82
C VAL A 610 25.95 -37.95 -2.95
N ASP A 611 26.39 -39.01 -3.65
CA ASP A 611 27.82 -39.29 -3.87
C ASP A 611 28.52 -38.11 -4.55
N CYS A 612 27.90 -37.56 -5.62
CA CYS A 612 28.44 -36.41 -6.34
C CYS A 612 28.49 -35.14 -5.48
N ALA A 613 27.41 -34.83 -4.75
CA ALA A 613 27.35 -33.65 -3.89
C ALA A 613 28.37 -33.72 -2.74
N TRP A 614 28.58 -34.90 -2.17
CA TRP A 614 29.58 -35.14 -1.15
C TRP A 614 31.01 -34.97 -1.68
N ALA A 615 31.29 -35.48 -2.88
CA ALA A 615 32.58 -35.32 -3.53
C ALA A 615 32.90 -33.86 -3.89
N ALA A 616 31.88 -33.07 -4.26
CA ALA A 616 32.04 -31.66 -4.62
C ALA A 616 32.19 -30.72 -3.42
N PHE A 617 31.71 -31.12 -2.24
CA PHE A 617 31.65 -30.25 -1.05
C PHE A 617 32.99 -29.58 -0.67
N PRO A 618 34.13 -30.29 -0.56
CA PRO A 618 35.39 -29.65 -0.19
C PRO A 618 35.85 -28.54 -1.15
N ARG A 619 35.60 -28.71 -2.46
CA ARG A 619 35.90 -27.70 -3.48
C ARG A 619 34.98 -26.50 -3.33
N TRP A 620 33.69 -26.73 -3.11
CA TRP A 620 32.72 -25.65 -3.00
C TRP A 620 32.87 -24.84 -1.72
N GLU A 621 33.13 -25.50 -0.59
CA GLU A 621 33.39 -24.85 0.70
C GLU A 621 34.57 -23.87 0.62
N THR A 622 35.63 -24.26 -0.10
CA THR A 622 36.86 -23.46 -0.27
C THR A 622 36.77 -22.40 -1.38
N THR A 623 35.72 -22.42 -2.19
CA THR A 623 35.46 -21.36 -3.19
C THR A 623 35.19 -20.04 -2.47
N PRO A 624 35.83 -18.90 -2.81
CA PRO A 624 35.64 -17.64 -2.11
C PRO A 624 34.17 -17.20 -2.02
N VAL A 625 33.74 -16.65 -0.88
CA VAL A 625 32.33 -16.26 -0.69
C VAL A 625 31.87 -15.22 -1.72
N ALA A 626 32.74 -14.30 -2.14
CA ALA A 626 32.45 -13.31 -3.16
C ALA A 626 32.09 -13.94 -4.52
N GLU A 627 32.74 -15.06 -4.88
CA GLU A 627 32.42 -15.80 -6.11
C GLU A 627 31.06 -16.51 -6.00
N ARG A 628 30.78 -17.14 -4.84
CA ARG A 628 29.49 -17.78 -4.57
C ARG A 628 28.34 -16.75 -4.58
N ALA A 629 28.55 -15.61 -3.93
CA ALA A 629 27.63 -14.49 -3.88
C ALA A 629 27.38 -13.89 -5.28
N ALA A 630 28.42 -13.80 -6.13
CA ALA A 630 28.29 -13.31 -7.50
C ALA A 630 27.41 -14.22 -8.38
N ILE A 631 27.52 -15.54 -8.24
CA ILE A 631 26.62 -16.49 -8.93
C ILE A 631 25.16 -16.23 -8.55
N ILE A 632 24.88 -16.09 -7.25
CA ILE A 632 23.51 -15.91 -6.76
C ILE A 632 22.95 -14.53 -7.15
N ARG A 633 23.78 -13.47 -7.15
CA ARG A 633 23.36 -12.15 -7.67
C ARG A 633 22.97 -12.21 -9.14
N ARG A 634 23.75 -12.94 -9.98
CA ARG A 634 23.40 -13.17 -11.39
C ARG A 634 22.12 -13.97 -11.56
N LEU A 635 21.86 -14.98 -10.72
CA LEU A 635 20.56 -15.67 -10.74
C LEU A 635 19.40 -14.69 -10.49
N GLY A 636 19.53 -13.76 -9.53
CA GLY A 636 18.53 -12.71 -9.31
C GLY A 636 18.29 -11.85 -10.55
N GLU A 637 19.33 -11.46 -11.28
CA GLU A 637 19.22 -10.70 -12.54
C GLU A 637 18.55 -11.50 -13.67
N LEU A 638 18.87 -12.79 -13.77
CA LEU A 638 18.25 -13.70 -14.73
C LEU A 638 16.76 -13.90 -14.43
N MET A 639 16.37 -14.06 -13.17
CA MET A 639 14.95 -14.16 -12.79
C MET A 639 14.16 -12.88 -13.09
N GLU A 640 14.74 -11.69 -12.89
CA GLU A 640 14.12 -10.43 -13.33
C GLU A 640 13.95 -10.39 -14.86
N THR A 641 14.95 -10.88 -15.61
CA THR A 641 14.93 -10.91 -17.08
C THR A 641 13.90 -11.90 -17.63
N HIS A 642 13.73 -13.04 -16.95
CA HIS A 642 12.81 -14.12 -17.32
C HIS A 642 11.47 -14.06 -16.55
N MET A 643 11.11 -12.90 -15.99
CA MET A 643 9.90 -12.74 -15.17
C MET A 643 8.63 -13.24 -15.87
N ALA A 644 8.42 -12.88 -17.13
CA ALA A 644 7.23 -13.29 -17.89
C ALA A 644 7.13 -14.82 -18.04
N GLU A 645 8.26 -15.50 -18.31
CA GLU A 645 8.32 -16.95 -18.42
C GLU A 645 8.00 -17.62 -17.09
N LEU A 646 8.66 -17.18 -16.01
CA LEU A 646 8.46 -17.74 -14.67
C LEU A 646 7.05 -17.48 -14.14
N MET A 647 6.48 -16.29 -14.39
CA MET A 647 5.08 -15.99 -14.05
C MET A 647 4.10 -16.88 -14.82
N THR A 648 4.37 -17.13 -16.11
CA THR A 648 3.53 -18.03 -16.91
C THR A 648 3.51 -19.43 -16.31
N LEU A 649 4.67 -19.94 -15.92
CA LEU A 649 4.77 -21.23 -15.21
C LEU A 649 4.08 -21.18 -13.84
N CYS A 650 4.23 -20.12 -13.04
CA CYS A 650 3.56 -19.98 -11.75
C CYS A 650 2.03 -20.00 -11.87
N SER A 651 1.47 -19.35 -12.90
CA SER A 651 0.04 -19.38 -13.17
C SER A 651 -0.42 -20.74 -13.70
N ARG A 652 0.28 -21.31 -14.69
CA ARG A 652 -0.10 -22.58 -15.35
C ARG A 652 0.11 -23.80 -14.47
N GLU A 653 1.23 -23.88 -13.76
CA GLU A 653 1.59 -25.01 -12.91
C GLU A 653 1.06 -24.85 -11.48
N GLY A 654 1.21 -23.66 -10.88
CA GLY A 654 0.85 -23.39 -9.49
C GLY A 654 -0.52 -22.77 -9.28
N GLY A 655 -1.23 -22.37 -10.34
CA GLY A 655 -2.54 -21.71 -10.25
C GLY A 655 -2.49 -20.29 -9.69
N LYS A 656 -1.34 -19.62 -9.74
CA LYS A 656 -1.15 -18.30 -9.13
C LYS A 656 -1.70 -17.15 -9.96
N LEU A 657 -2.35 -16.21 -9.28
CA LEU A 657 -2.79 -14.93 -9.85
C LEU A 657 -1.60 -14.16 -10.42
N LEU A 658 -1.84 -13.30 -11.40
CA LEU A 658 -0.79 -12.43 -11.96
C LEU A 658 -0.10 -11.57 -10.89
N THR A 659 -0.87 -11.02 -9.94
CA THR A 659 -0.35 -10.23 -8.81
C THR A 659 0.56 -11.07 -7.91
N ASP A 660 0.13 -12.29 -7.57
CA ASP A 660 0.91 -13.24 -6.78
C ASP A 660 2.19 -13.68 -7.50
N GLY A 661 2.15 -13.77 -8.83
CA GLY A 661 3.31 -14.09 -9.68
C GLY A 661 4.38 -13.01 -9.62
N VAL A 662 4.00 -11.72 -9.74
CA VAL A 662 4.95 -10.60 -9.61
C VAL A 662 5.64 -10.65 -8.24
N ASP A 663 4.87 -10.80 -7.17
CA ASP A 663 5.39 -10.83 -5.81
C ASP A 663 6.32 -12.02 -5.55
N GLU A 664 6.02 -13.19 -6.10
CA GLU A 664 6.86 -14.38 -5.96
C GLU A 664 8.22 -14.22 -6.66
N ILE A 665 8.25 -13.70 -7.89
CA ILE A 665 9.54 -13.48 -8.57
C ILE A 665 10.37 -12.43 -7.83
N LYS A 666 9.74 -11.36 -7.36
CA LYS A 666 10.39 -10.35 -6.54
C LYS A 666 11.00 -10.94 -5.26
N GLU A 667 10.23 -11.75 -4.54
CA GLU A 667 10.70 -12.39 -3.31
C GLU A 667 11.91 -13.32 -3.56
N ALA A 668 11.90 -14.08 -4.66
CA ALA A 668 13.03 -14.92 -5.06
C ALA A 668 14.30 -14.09 -5.36
N VAL A 669 14.15 -12.98 -6.08
CA VAL A 669 15.26 -12.06 -6.38
C VAL A 669 15.78 -11.40 -5.11
N ASP A 670 14.91 -11.00 -4.20
CA ASP A 670 15.30 -10.42 -2.94
C ASP A 670 16.05 -11.44 -2.05
N PHE A 671 15.66 -12.71 -2.03
CA PHE A 671 16.45 -13.76 -1.36
C PHE A 671 17.87 -13.86 -1.93
N CYS A 672 18.00 -13.88 -3.26
CA CYS A 672 19.31 -13.91 -3.91
C CYS A 672 20.20 -12.74 -3.47
N ARG A 673 19.68 -11.50 -3.58
CA ARG A 673 20.44 -10.28 -3.26
C ARG A 673 20.74 -10.19 -1.77
N TYR A 674 19.76 -10.48 -0.92
CA TYR A 674 19.90 -10.40 0.53
C TYR A 674 20.90 -11.44 1.07
N TYR A 675 20.82 -12.69 0.64
CA TYR A 675 21.73 -13.73 1.14
C TYR A 675 23.14 -13.60 0.58
N ALA A 676 23.31 -13.13 -0.67
CA ALA A 676 24.63 -12.82 -1.20
C ALA A 676 25.35 -11.77 -0.34
N MET A 677 24.67 -10.67 -0.04
CA MET A 677 25.16 -9.60 0.84
C MET A 677 25.45 -10.11 2.26
N ARG A 678 24.50 -10.82 2.89
CA ARG A 678 24.70 -11.38 4.24
C ARG A 678 25.85 -12.37 4.30
N ALA A 679 26.07 -13.16 3.25
CA ALA A 679 27.16 -14.12 3.20
C ALA A 679 28.53 -13.43 3.16
N GLU A 680 28.66 -12.35 2.39
CA GLU A 680 29.88 -11.55 2.35
C GLU A 680 30.17 -10.93 3.72
N GLU A 681 29.16 -10.41 4.40
CA GLU A 681 29.29 -9.84 5.76
C GLU A 681 29.67 -10.89 6.82
N LEU A 682 29.12 -12.12 6.73
CA LEU A 682 29.30 -13.15 7.76
C LEU A 682 30.48 -14.08 7.49
N PHE A 683 30.82 -14.33 6.22
CA PHE A 683 31.77 -15.37 5.80
C PHE A 683 32.95 -14.81 5.00
N GLY A 684 33.01 -13.50 4.77
CA GLY A 684 34.08 -12.84 4.03
C GLY A 684 35.42 -12.87 4.75
N GLU A 685 35.42 -12.52 6.04
CA GLU A 685 36.63 -12.43 6.86
C GLU A 685 36.44 -13.16 8.20
N PRO A 686 37.53 -13.71 8.80
CA PRO A 686 37.48 -14.25 10.15
C PRO A 686 37.09 -13.19 11.18
N LEU A 687 36.26 -13.56 12.15
CA LEU A 687 35.97 -12.71 13.31
C LEU A 687 37.12 -12.80 14.32
N ARG A 688 37.87 -11.70 14.49
CA ARG A 688 38.90 -11.62 15.52
C ARG A 688 38.27 -11.59 16.91
N LEU A 689 38.66 -12.54 17.75
CA LEU A 689 38.22 -12.66 19.14
C LEU A 689 39.22 -11.97 20.08
N PRO A 690 38.75 -11.45 21.23
CA PRO A 690 39.64 -10.93 22.26
C PRO A 690 40.51 -12.06 22.84
N GLY A 691 41.75 -11.74 23.20
CA GLY A 691 42.70 -12.69 23.76
C GLY A 691 43.91 -11.98 24.38
N PRO A 692 44.79 -12.74 25.05
CA PRO A 692 46.03 -12.20 25.61
C PRO A 692 46.97 -11.69 24.52
N THR A 693 47.92 -10.84 24.93
CA THR A 693 49.07 -10.49 24.09
C THR A 693 49.84 -11.74 23.67
N GLY A 694 50.39 -11.76 22.44
CA GLY A 694 51.14 -12.90 21.93
C GLY A 694 50.27 -14.08 21.51
N GLU A 695 48.96 -13.86 21.36
CA GLU A 695 48.01 -14.85 20.84
C GLU A 695 47.06 -14.19 19.83
N SER A 696 46.76 -14.87 18.73
CA SER A 696 45.65 -14.50 17.84
C SER A 696 44.56 -15.55 17.94
N ASN A 697 43.33 -15.11 18.12
CA ASN A 697 42.13 -15.94 18.15
C ASN A 697 41.19 -15.45 17.06
N GLU A 698 40.88 -16.31 16.08
CA GLU A 698 40.01 -15.98 14.97
C GLU A 698 38.94 -17.05 14.80
N MET A 699 37.68 -16.64 14.76
CA MET A 699 36.55 -17.53 14.48
C MET A 699 36.15 -17.43 13.02
N ILE A 700 36.05 -18.58 12.38
CA ILE A 700 35.78 -18.72 10.95
C ILE A 700 34.48 -19.51 10.80
N MET A 701 33.63 -19.07 9.88
CA MET A 701 32.43 -19.80 9.47
C MET A 701 32.73 -20.62 8.21
N ARG A 702 32.28 -21.87 8.22
CA ARG A 702 32.50 -22.86 7.15
C ARG A 702 31.21 -23.61 6.81
N GLY A 703 31.08 -24.12 5.59
CA GLY A 703 29.94 -24.95 5.20
C GLY A 703 29.87 -26.19 6.09
N ARG A 704 28.67 -26.72 6.34
CA ARG A 704 28.49 -27.95 7.13
C ARG A 704 28.67 -29.21 6.30
N GLY A 705 28.37 -29.19 5.01
CA GLY A 705 28.42 -30.39 4.14
C GLY A 705 27.37 -30.37 3.03
N VAL A 706 26.64 -31.49 2.91
CA VAL A 706 25.54 -31.66 1.95
C VAL A 706 24.21 -31.36 2.63
N PHE A 707 23.43 -30.44 2.05
CA PHE A 707 22.07 -30.13 2.49
C PHE A 707 21.01 -30.69 1.54
N ALA A 708 19.93 -31.23 2.09
CA ALA A 708 18.70 -31.46 1.35
C ALA A 708 17.78 -30.24 1.49
N ALA A 709 17.37 -29.63 0.37
CA ALA A 709 16.42 -28.54 0.33
C ALA A 709 15.07 -29.05 -0.20
N ILE A 710 14.07 -29.13 0.68
CA ILE A 710 12.74 -29.66 0.38
C ILE A 710 11.72 -28.53 0.49
N SER A 711 11.08 -28.21 -0.63
CA SER A 711 10.26 -27.00 -0.77
C SER A 711 8.78 -27.32 -1.09
N PRO A 712 7.85 -26.40 -0.78
CA PRO A 712 6.43 -26.60 -0.99
C PRO A 712 5.98 -26.11 -2.39
N TRP A 713 4.77 -26.50 -2.78
CA TRP A 713 4.16 -26.11 -4.07
C TRP A 713 3.59 -24.69 -4.06
N ASN A 714 3.34 -24.09 -2.90
CA ASN A 714 2.61 -22.83 -2.81
C ASN A 714 3.49 -21.58 -3.01
N PHE A 715 4.80 -21.72 -2.93
CA PHE A 715 5.80 -20.71 -3.35
C PHE A 715 6.92 -21.44 -4.12
N PRO A 716 6.60 -21.93 -5.32
CA PRO A 716 7.46 -22.86 -6.05
C PRO A 716 8.72 -22.20 -6.63
N VAL A 717 8.81 -20.87 -6.64
CA VAL A 717 10.01 -20.13 -7.01
C VAL A 717 10.66 -19.51 -5.78
N ALA A 718 9.93 -18.73 -4.99
CA ALA A 718 10.53 -17.92 -3.91
C ALA A 718 11.14 -18.77 -2.79
N ILE A 719 10.37 -19.68 -2.20
CA ILE A 719 10.86 -20.53 -1.10
C ILE A 719 11.88 -21.54 -1.63
N PHE A 720 11.61 -22.14 -2.80
CA PHE A 720 12.55 -23.04 -3.47
C PHE A 720 13.92 -22.39 -3.66
N CYS A 721 13.96 -21.21 -4.27
CA CYS A 721 15.17 -20.43 -4.48
C CYS A 721 15.83 -20.06 -3.15
N GLY A 722 15.07 -19.46 -2.22
CA GLY A 722 15.59 -18.97 -0.94
C GLY A 722 16.28 -20.04 -0.10
N GLN A 723 15.73 -21.26 -0.06
CA GLN A 723 16.36 -22.39 0.63
C GLN A 723 17.68 -22.81 -0.02
N ILE A 724 17.70 -22.94 -1.35
CA ILE A 724 18.85 -23.45 -2.11
C ILE A 724 20.01 -22.46 -2.06
N VAL A 725 19.74 -21.18 -2.35
CA VAL A 725 20.80 -20.18 -2.43
C VAL A 725 21.39 -19.87 -1.05
N ALA A 726 20.59 -19.94 0.03
CA ALA A 726 21.08 -19.80 1.39
C ALA A 726 22.07 -20.92 1.78
N ALA A 727 21.73 -22.18 1.49
CA ALA A 727 22.62 -23.31 1.75
C ALA A 727 23.90 -23.23 0.89
N ALA A 728 23.74 -22.95 -0.41
CA ALA A 728 24.85 -22.88 -1.35
C ALA A 728 25.82 -21.74 -1.02
N VAL A 729 25.34 -20.53 -0.72
CA VAL A 729 26.21 -19.38 -0.42
C VAL A 729 27.00 -19.55 0.87
N ALA A 730 26.47 -20.33 1.83
CA ALA A 730 27.16 -20.71 3.06
C ALA A 730 28.26 -21.77 2.84
N GLY A 731 28.46 -22.23 1.60
CA GLY A 731 29.51 -23.18 1.23
C GLY A 731 29.07 -24.66 1.26
N ASN A 732 27.76 -24.94 1.27
CA ASN A 732 27.23 -26.30 1.22
C ASN A 732 26.90 -26.73 -0.21
N THR A 733 26.98 -28.02 -0.50
CA THR A 733 26.34 -28.59 -1.69
C THR A 733 24.88 -28.93 -1.37
N VAL A 734 24.01 -28.89 -2.38
CA VAL A 734 22.55 -28.89 -2.20
C VAL A 734 21.89 -29.91 -3.13
N LEU A 735 21.04 -30.74 -2.53
CA LEU A 735 20.12 -31.63 -3.23
C LEU A 735 18.72 -31.05 -3.11
N ALA A 736 18.23 -30.45 -4.19
CA ALA A 736 16.96 -29.73 -4.23
C ALA A 736 15.81 -30.64 -4.66
N LYS A 737 14.85 -30.85 -3.76
CA LYS A 737 13.64 -31.65 -4.00
C LYS A 737 12.42 -30.71 -4.00
N PRO A 738 11.87 -30.34 -5.16
CA PRO A 738 10.65 -29.54 -5.23
C PRO A 738 9.41 -30.36 -4.83
N ALA A 739 8.30 -29.67 -4.55
CA ALA A 739 7.00 -30.32 -4.49
C ALA A 739 6.64 -30.97 -5.82
N GLU A 740 5.90 -32.08 -5.77
CA GLU A 740 5.55 -32.87 -6.95
C GLU A 740 4.75 -32.05 -7.97
N GLN A 741 3.84 -31.22 -7.47
CA GLN A 741 2.93 -30.39 -8.25
C GLN A 741 3.63 -29.30 -9.06
N THR A 742 4.80 -28.83 -8.63
CA THR A 742 5.47 -27.63 -9.16
C THR A 742 6.93 -27.86 -9.55
N SER A 743 7.18 -28.96 -10.27
CA SER A 743 8.53 -29.39 -10.63
C SER A 743 9.09 -28.69 -11.87
N ILE A 744 8.23 -28.21 -12.79
CA ILE A 744 8.64 -27.57 -14.05
C ILE A 744 9.23 -26.19 -13.77
N VAL A 745 8.56 -25.35 -12.97
CA VAL A 745 9.09 -24.04 -12.62
C VAL A 745 10.36 -24.16 -11.77
N ALA A 746 10.42 -25.13 -10.85
CA ALA A 746 11.64 -25.41 -10.09
C ALA A 746 12.80 -25.84 -10.99
N HIS A 747 12.54 -26.65 -12.02
CA HIS A 747 13.52 -27.00 -13.03
C HIS A 747 14.05 -25.78 -13.77
N ARG A 748 13.15 -24.87 -14.20
CA ARG A 748 13.55 -23.65 -14.89
C ARG A 748 14.44 -22.76 -14.01
N VAL A 749 14.15 -22.64 -12.72
CA VAL A 749 15.00 -21.91 -11.76
C VAL A 749 16.41 -22.52 -11.67
N ILE A 750 16.54 -23.85 -11.69
CA ILE A 750 17.85 -24.52 -11.66
C ILE A 750 18.61 -24.34 -12.98
N GLU A 751 17.94 -24.33 -14.12
CA GLU A 751 18.58 -23.98 -15.40
C GLU A 751 19.17 -22.57 -15.36
N LEU A 752 18.41 -21.58 -14.86
CA LEU A 752 18.90 -20.21 -14.68
C LEU A 752 20.05 -20.16 -13.66
N LEU A 753 20.03 -21.00 -12.63
CA LEU A 753 21.11 -21.08 -11.66
C LEU A 753 22.41 -21.64 -12.29
N TYR A 754 22.31 -22.62 -13.19
CA TYR A 754 23.46 -23.10 -13.96
C TYR A 754 23.96 -22.06 -14.96
N GLU A 755 23.06 -21.34 -15.63
CA GLU A 755 23.41 -20.21 -16.50
C GLU A 755 24.14 -19.10 -15.72
N ALA A 756 23.73 -18.86 -14.46
CA ALA A 756 24.41 -17.95 -13.56
C ALA A 756 25.83 -18.41 -13.16
N GLY A 757 26.21 -19.65 -13.48
CA GLY A 757 27.53 -20.23 -13.26
C GLY A 757 27.62 -21.20 -12.08
N MET A 758 26.50 -21.67 -11.53
CA MET A 758 26.52 -22.70 -10.49
C MET A 758 26.98 -24.05 -11.07
N PRO A 759 27.97 -24.72 -10.45
CA PRO A 759 28.36 -26.07 -10.88
C PRO A 759 27.23 -27.10 -10.65
N ARG A 760 27.00 -27.99 -11.61
CA ARG A 760 25.93 -29.01 -11.54
C ARG A 760 26.11 -30.00 -10.40
N ASP A 761 27.35 -30.23 -9.95
CA ASP A 761 27.67 -31.10 -8.81
C ASP A 761 27.51 -30.40 -7.45
N VAL A 762 27.34 -29.07 -7.44
CA VAL A 762 27.08 -28.29 -6.23
C VAL A 762 25.59 -28.20 -5.93
N VAL A 763 24.76 -27.90 -6.93
CA VAL A 763 23.30 -27.90 -6.78
C VAL A 763 22.68 -28.84 -7.80
N GLN A 764 21.96 -29.86 -7.34
CA GLN A 764 21.28 -30.84 -8.17
C GLN A 764 19.77 -30.81 -7.91
N LEU A 765 18.95 -30.97 -8.96
CA LEU A 765 17.50 -31.07 -8.87
C LEU A 765 17.05 -32.53 -8.91
N LEU A 766 16.26 -32.93 -7.91
CA LEU A 766 15.71 -34.27 -7.76
C LEU A 766 14.17 -34.22 -7.70
N PRO A 767 13.47 -34.05 -8.84
CA PRO A 767 12.01 -34.16 -8.87
C PRO A 767 11.58 -35.57 -8.48
N GLY A 768 10.47 -35.71 -7.77
CA GLY A 768 9.93 -37.01 -7.35
C GLY A 768 9.12 -36.91 -6.07
N ASP A 769 8.70 -38.04 -5.53
CA ASP A 769 7.86 -38.09 -4.33
C ASP A 769 8.68 -38.15 -3.02
N GLY A 770 7.98 -37.96 -1.90
CA GLY A 770 8.56 -38.08 -0.56
C GLY A 770 9.12 -39.48 -0.26
N PRO A 771 8.36 -40.57 -0.48
CA PRO A 771 8.82 -41.93 -0.17
C PRO A 771 10.02 -42.42 -0.99
N THR A 772 10.16 -42.03 -2.26
CA THR A 772 11.24 -42.50 -3.14
C THR A 772 12.47 -41.63 -3.00
N VAL A 773 12.34 -40.30 -3.11
CA VAL A 773 13.47 -39.37 -3.09
C VAL A 773 13.74 -38.86 -1.68
N GLY A 774 12.69 -38.38 -1.00
CA GLY A 774 12.83 -37.79 0.34
C GLY A 774 13.36 -38.77 1.40
N SER A 775 13.01 -40.05 1.32
CA SER A 775 13.54 -41.07 2.25
C SER A 775 15.05 -41.29 2.09
N VAL A 776 15.56 -41.32 0.84
CA VAL A 776 17.00 -41.43 0.58
C VAL A 776 17.75 -40.25 1.20
N LEU A 777 17.27 -39.03 0.97
CA LEU A 777 17.87 -37.81 1.52
C LEU A 777 17.82 -37.76 3.05
N THR A 778 16.73 -38.22 3.66
CA THR A 778 16.56 -38.16 5.12
C THR A 778 17.20 -39.32 5.86
N CYS A 779 17.57 -40.42 5.20
CA CYS A 779 18.26 -41.55 5.83
C CYS A 779 19.79 -41.57 5.62
N ASP A 780 20.32 -40.95 4.56
CA ASP A 780 21.78 -40.99 4.29
C ASP A 780 22.59 -40.18 5.33
N PRO A 781 23.62 -40.77 5.98
CA PRO A 781 24.39 -40.11 7.04
C PRO A 781 25.27 -38.94 6.57
N ARG A 782 25.50 -38.80 5.26
CA ARG A 782 26.30 -37.71 4.67
C ARG A 782 25.51 -36.41 4.51
N ILE A 783 24.19 -36.47 4.61
CA ILE A 783 23.33 -35.29 4.62
C ILE A 783 23.45 -34.61 5.99
N THR A 784 24.20 -33.52 6.04
CA THR A 784 24.54 -32.80 7.28
C THR A 784 23.43 -31.85 7.72
N GLY A 785 22.49 -31.54 6.83
CA GLY A 785 21.26 -30.86 7.21
C GLY A 785 20.13 -30.97 6.20
N VAL A 786 18.92 -30.68 6.68
CA VAL A 786 17.69 -30.57 5.89
C VAL A 786 17.09 -29.20 6.15
N VAL A 787 16.84 -28.45 5.08
CA VAL A 787 15.96 -27.29 5.10
C VAL A 787 14.64 -27.69 4.45
N PHE A 788 13.58 -27.65 5.23
CA PHE A 788 12.25 -28.11 4.86
C PHE A 788 11.24 -26.98 5.02
N THR A 789 10.35 -26.85 4.04
CA THR A 789 9.12 -26.07 4.20
C THR A 789 7.93 -26.86 3.68
N GLY A 790 6.89 -27.01 4.52
CA GLY A 790 5.70 -27.80 4.19
C GLY A 790 4.85 -28.14 5.42
N GLY A 791 4.06 -29.21 5.34
CA GLY A 791 3.16 -29.61 6.43
C GLY A 791 3.89 -30.05 7.71
N THR A 792 3.30 -29.74 8.88
CA THR A 792 3.85 -30.10 10.19
C THR A 792 4.04 -31.61 10.35
N ASP A 793 3.11 -32.43 9.85
CA ASP A 793 3.21 -33.90 9.92
C ASP A 793 4.43 -34.43 9.15
N THR A 794 4.69 -33.88 7.97
CA THR A 794 5.87 -34.23 7.16
C THR A 794 7.16 -33.79 7.85
N ALA A 795 7.20 -32.61 8.45
CA ALA A 795 8.35 -32.15 9.23
C ALA A 795 8.66 -33.11 10.41
N GLN A 796 7.63 -33.63 11.08
CA GLN A 796 7.79 -34.62 12.15
C GLN A 796 8.32 -35.97 11.65
N VAL A 797 7.87 -36.41 10.46
CA VAL A 797 8.43 -37.61 9.81
C VAL A 797 9.91 -37.42 9.49
N ILE A 798 10.29 -36.28 8.90
CA ILE A 798 11.69 -35.95 8.61
C ILE A 798 12.51 -35.92 9.90
N ASN A 799 12.03 -35.22 10.93
CA ASN A 799 12.72 -35.13 12.21
C ASN A 799 12.99 -36.50 12.84
N ARG A 800 11.99 -37.40 12.84
CA ARG A 800 12.17 -38.77 13.34
C ARG A 800 13.15 -39.58 12.50
N ALA A 801 13.10 -39.47 11.17
CA ALA A 801 14.03 -40.16 10.28
C ALA A 801 15.48 -39.70 10.51
N LEU A 802 15.69 -38.39 10.67
CA LEU A 802 16.98 -37.80 11.00
C LEU A 802 17.51 -38.28 12.36
N ALA A 803 16.65 -38.33 13.38
CA ALA A 803 17.02 -38.77 14.73
C ALA A 803 17.29 -40.28 14.82
N ALA A 804 16.74 -41.09 13.91
CA ALA A 804 16.90 -42.54 13.89
C ALA A 804 18.22 -43.02 13.25
N ARG A 805 19.05 -42.12 12.70
CA ARG A 805 20.32 -42.50 12.06
C ARG A 805 21.33 -42.99 13.10
N GLU A 806 21.86 -44.19 12.88
CA GLU A 806 22.94 -44.75 13.71
C GLU A 806 24.32 -44.37 13.15
N ALA A 807 25.30 -44.13 14.04
CA ALA A 807 26.69 -43.81 13.67
C ALA A 807 26.85 -42.60 12.71
N ALA A 808 25.95 -41.63 12.78
CA ALA A 808 25.96 -40.39 11.98
C ALA A 808 26.07 -39.13 12.86
N PRO A 809 26.65 -38.02 12.37
CA PRO A 809 26.57 -36.74 13.06
C PRO A 809 25.11 -36.28 13.25
N LEU A 810 24.84 -35.54 14.32
CA LEU A 810 23.51 -34.94 14.51
C LEU A 810 23.23 -33.95 13.37
N PRO A 811 22.17 -34.18 12.56
CA PRO A 811 21.89 -33.34 11.42
C PRO A 811 21.26 -32.01 11.86
N THR A 812 21.48 -30.98 11.05
CA THR A 812 20.76 -29.71 11.19
C THR A 812 19.38 -29.84 10.56
N LEU A 813 18.32 -29.50 11.28
CA LEU A 813 16.98 -29.35 10.72
C LEU A 813 16.56 -27.89 10.83
N ILE A 814 16.17 -27.31 9.69
CA ILE A 814 15.39 -26.08 9.61
C ILE A 814 14.04 -26.50 9.03
N ALA A 815 12.97 -26.42 9.81
CA ALA A 815 11.64 -26.79 9.36
C ALA A 815 10.69 -25.61 9.59
N GLU A 816 10.25 -24.99 8.49
CA GLU A 816 9.18 -23.99 8.49
C GLU A 816 7.87 -24.66 8.08
N THR A 817 6.80 -24.47 8.84
CA THR A 817 5.57 -25.24 8.67
C THR A 817 4.31 -24.35 8.76
N GLY A 818 3.14 -24.97 8.90
CA GLY A 818 1.84 -24.30 8.85
C GLY A 818 1.51 -23.40 10.04
N GLY A 819 0.34 -22.78 9.99
CA GLY A 819 -0.13 -21.85 11.03
C GLY A 819 -1.65 -21.82 11.19
N MET A 820 -2.13 -21.71 12.42
CA MET A 820 -3.51 -21.30 12.73
C MET A 820 -3.55 -19.79 12.98
N ASN A 821 -3.27 -19.02 11.92
CA ASN A 821 -3.05 -17.58 12.05
C ASN A 821 -4.33 -16.84 12.42
N ALA A 822 -4.20 -15.92 13.37
CA ALA A 822 -5.32 -15.16 13.92
C ALA A 822 -5.17 -13.65 13.67
N MET A 823 -6.29 -12.94 13.61
CA MET A 823 -6.33 -11.48 13.62
C MET A 823 -7.31 -11.01 14.69
N ILE A 824 -6.90 -10.06 15.53
CA ILE A 824 -7.78 -9.41 16.52
C ILE A 824 -8.16 -8.02 16.02
N VAL A 825 -9.45 -7.72 16.06
CA VAL A 825 -10.02 -6.42 15.68
C VAL A 825 -10.82 -5.88 16.85
N ASP A 826 -10.40 -4.72 17.36
CA ASP A 826 -11.14 -3.99 18.40
C ASP A 826 -12.16 -3.01 17.79
N SER A 827 -12.90 -2.33 18.66
CA SER A 827 -13.94 -1.37 18.25
C SER A 827 -13.41 -0.04 17.71
N THR A 828 -12.10 0.22 17.79
CA THR A 828 -11.47 1.44 17.28
C THR A 828 -11.07 1.32 15.80
N ALA A 829 -10.97 0.10 15.29
CA ALA A 829 -10.56 -0.19 13.93
C ALA A 829 -11.55 0.35 12.89
N LEU A 830 -11.04 0.72 11.71
CA LEU A 830 -11.86 1.12 10.58
C LEU A 830 -12.43 -0.13 9.86
N PRO A 831 -13.75 -0.39 9.88
CA PRO A 831 -14.33 -1.62 9.32
C PRO A 831 -13.99 -1.86 7.85
N GLU A 832 -13.95 -0.81 7.05
CA GLU A 832 -13.70 -0.87 5.61
C GLU A 832 -12.25 -1.29 5.30
N GLN A 833 -11.29 -0.90 6.15
CA GLN A 833 -9.91 -1.36 6.06
C GLN A 833 -9.77 -2.80 6.57
N VAL A 834 -10.38 -3.12 7.71
CA VAL A 834 -10.40 -4.47 8.27
C VAL A 834 -10.88 -5.48 7.23
N VAL A 835 -12.01 -5.22 6.56
CA VAL A 835 -12.54 -6.16 5.57
C VAL A 835 -11.61 -6.30 4.36
N ALA A 836 -10.98 -5.22 3.88
CA ALA A 836 -10.02 -5.30 2.79
C ALA A 836 -8.81 -6.18 3.17
N ASP A 837 -8.23 -5.96 4.36
CA ASP A 837 -7.09 -6.72 4.87
C ASP A 837 -7.45 -8.18 5.19
N VAL A 838 -8.67 -8.44 5.69
CA VAL A 838 -9.20 -9.79 5.94
C VAL A 838 -9.40 -10.56 4.64
N VAL A 839 -10.02 -9.95 3.63
CA VAL A 839 -10.26 -10.58 2.32
C VAL A 839 -8.94 -10.95 1.66
N GLN A 840 -7.98 -10.03 1.62
CA GLN A 840 -6.63 -10.31 1.10
C GLN A 840 -5.97 -11.43 1.91
N SER A 841 -5.95 -11.33 3.23
CA SER A 841 -5.23 -12.29 4.07
C SER A 841 -5.84 -13.70 4.05
N ALA A 842 -7.17 -13.83 3.92
CA ALA A 842 -7.85 -15.12 4.00
C ALA A 842 -8.02 -15.81 2.63
N PHE A 843 -8.23 -15.03 1.56
CA PHE A 843 -8.69 -15.57 0.28
C PHE A 843 -7.70 -15.39 -0.88
N GLN A 844 -6.76 -14.44 -0.81
CA GLN A 844 -5.73 -14.30 -1.85
C GLN A 844 -4.93 -15.61 -2.00
N SER A 845 -4.57 -15.96 -3.23
CA SER A 845 -3.96 -17.25 -3.58
C SER A 845 -4.80 -18.47 -3.14
N ALA A 846 -6.14 -18.33 -3.12
CA ALA A 846 -7.06 -19.31 -2.57
C ALA A 846 -6.76 -19.71 -1.12
N GLY A 847 -6.23 -18.77 -0.31
CA GLY A 847 -5.83 -19.04 1.07
C GLY A 847 -4.67 -20.04 1.20
N GLN A 848 -3.95 -20.34 0.11
CA GLN A 848 -2.84 -21.29 0.07
C GLN A 848 -1.49 -20.66 0.47
N ARG A 849 -1.53 -19.72 1.42
CA ARG A 849 -0.34 -19.15 2.05
C ARG A 849 -0.22 -19.68 3.48
N CYS A 850 0.98 -20.04 3.91
CA CYS A 850 1.21 -20.41 5.31
C CYS A 850 0.86 -19.24 6.26
N SER A 851 0.97 -18.00 5.79
CA SER A 851 0.58 -16.78 6.50
C SER A 851 -0.89 -16.40 6.40
N ALA A 852 -1.72 -17.14 5.65
CA ALA A 852 -3.11 -16.76 5.41
C ALA A 852 -3.92 -16.72 6.71
N LEU A 853 -4.85 -15.77 6.80
CA LEU A 853 -5.73 -15.59 7.95
C LEU A 853 -6.71 -16.76 8.05
N ARG A 854 -6.65 -17.49 9.16
CA ARG A 854 -7.54 -18.62 9.43
C ARG A 854 -8.69 -18.23 10.35
N ILE A 855 -8.44 -17.33 11.30
CA ILE A 855 -9.39 -16.98 12.36
C ILE A 855 -9.41 -15.48 12.63
N LEU A 856 -10.54 -14.83 12.41
CA LEU A 856 -10.79 -13.43 12.72
C LEU A 856 -11.54 -13.31 14.04
N TYR A 857 -10.96 -12.61 15.00
CA TYR A 857 -11.57 -12.27 16.28
C TYR A 857 -12.10 -10.83 16.22
N LEU A 858 -13.41 -10.69 16.27
CA LEU A 858 -14.09 -9.39 16.24
C LEU A 858 -14.64 -9.06 17.62
N GLN A 859 -14.36 -7.86 18.11
CA GLN A 859 -15.02 -7.37 19.31
C GLN A 859 -16.53 -7.28 19.07
N GLU A 860 -17.32 -7.78 20.03
CA GLU A 860 -18.78 -7.92 19.91
C GLU A 860 -19.47 -6.62 19.47
N ASP A 861 -18.98 -5.46 19.95
CA ASP A 861 -19.55 -4.14 19.65
C ASP A 861 -19.50 -3.72 18.17
N VAL A 862 -18.59 -4.30 17.37
CA VAL A 862 -18.41 -3.97 15.95
C VAL A 862 -18.59 -5.17 15.01
N ALA A 863 -18.76 -6.37 15.57
CA ALA A 863 -18.79 -7.61 14.82
C ALA A 863 -19.86 -7.64 13.73
N ASP A 864 -21.09 -7.21 14.04
CA ASP A 864 -22.21 -7.23 13.09
C ASP A 864 -21.92 -6.39 11.84
N ARG A 865 -21.44 -5.15 12.04
CA ARG A 865 -21.10 -4.24 10.94
C ARG A 865 -19.95 -4.78 10.09
N VAL A 866 -18.90 -5.30 10.73
CA VAL A 866 -17.75 -5.86 10.00
C VAL A 866 -18.17 -7.10 9.21
N ILE A 867 -18.99 -7.98 9.81
CA ILE A 867 -19.52 -9.17 9.14
C ILE A 867 -20.42 -8.77 7.95
N GLU A 868 -21.26 -7.75 8.08
CA GLU A 868 -22.10 -7.27 6.98
C GLU A 868 -21.27 -6.81 5.79
N ILE A 869 -20.25 -5.98 6.01
CA ILE A 869 -19.34 -5.50 4.97
C ILE A 869 -18.54 -6.68 4.37
N LEU A 870 -18.08 -7.62 5.20
CA LEU A 870 -17.40 -8.83 4.75
C LEU A 870 -18.27 -9.68 3.83
N LYS A 871 -19.55 -9.92 4.18
CA LYS A 871 -20.50 -10.64 3.34
C LYS A 871 -20.66 -9.97 1.97
N GLY A 872 -20.78 -8.64 1.96
CA GLY A 872 -20.89 -7.88 0.72
C GLY A 872 -19.62 -7.94 -0.13
N ALA A 873 -18.44 -7.79 0.49
CA ALA A 873 -17.16 -7.89 -0.20
C ALA A 873 -16.94 -9.30 -0.80
N MET A 874 -17.32 -10.36 -0.07
CA MET A 874 -17.23 -11.74 -0.56
C MET A 874 -18.12 -12.02 -1.78
N LYS A 875 -19.24 -11.30 -1.92
CA LYS A 875 -20.11 -11.42 -3.11
C LYS A 875 -19.46 -10.85 -4.38
N GLU A 876 -18.53 -9.91 -4.23
CA GLU A 876 -17.82 -9.29 -5.35
C GLU A 876 -16.54 -10.03 -5.74
N LEU A 877 -16.18 -11.11 -5.05
CA LEU A 877 -15.02 -11.93 -5.39
C LEU A 877 -15.29 -12.75 -6.66
N ARG A 878 -14.34 -12.75 -7.61
CA ARG A 878 -14.37 -13.64 -8.78
C ARG A 878 -13.39 -14.79 -8.58
N VAL A 879 -13.93 -15.99 -8.66
CA VAL A 879 -13.16 -17.23 -8.68
C VAL A 879 -13.05 -17.68 -10.14
N GLY A 880 -11.84 -17.97 -10.62
CA GLY A 880 -11.65 -18.34 -12.03
C GLY A 880 -10.20 -18.48 -12.48
N ASP A 881 -9.98 -18.31 -13.78
CA ASP A 881 -8.67 -18.42 -14.40
C ASP A 881 -7.69 -17.39 -13.81
N PRO A 882 -6.57 -17.81 -13.21
CA PRO A 882 -5.64 -16.92 -12.54
C PRO A 882 -4.85 -16.00 -13.49
N ARG A 883 -4.97 -16.20 -14.80
CA ARG A 883 -4.34 -15.40 -15.85
C ARG A 883 -5.18 -14.17 -16.22
N ASP A 884 -6.45 -14.15 -15.84
CA ASP A 884 -7.28 -12.96 -15.89
C ASP A 884 -6.96 -12.06 -14.69
N LEU A 885 -6.54 -10.81 -14.96
CA LEU A 885 -6.26 -9.82 -13.93
C LEU A 885 -7.48 -9.53 -13.04
N GLY A 886 -8.70 -9.75 -13.54
CA GLY A 886 -9.94 -9.62 -12.77
C GLY A 886 -10.24 -10.78 -11.84
N THR A 887 -9.47 -11.86 -11.85
CA THR A 887 -9.64 -12.99 -10.93
C THR A 887 -9.04 -12.68 -9.56
N ASP A 888 -9.81 -12.86 -8.50
CA ASP A 888 -9.36 -12.64 -7.11
C ASP A 888 -8.86 -13.90 -6.44
N VAL A 889 -9.39 -15.04 -6.87
CA VAL A 889 -9.16 -16.34 -6.24
C VAL A 889 -9.00 -17.38 -7.34
N GLY A 890 -7.79 -17.91 -7.45
CA GLY A 890 -7.45 -19.01 -8.36
C GLY A 890 -7.91 -20.37 -7.83
N PRO A 891 -7.50 -21.47 -8.48
CA PRO A 891 -7.78 -22.82 -8.04
C PRO A 891 -6.95 -23.18 -6.78
N VAL A 892 -7.40 -24.20 -6.06
CA VAL A 892 -6.51 -24.96 -5.16
C VAL A 892 -5.65 -25.92 -5.97
N ILE A 893 -4.48 -26.29 -5.44
CA ILE A 893 -3.40 -26.93 -6.21
C ILE A 893 -3.80 -28.26 -6.86
N ASP A 894 -4.61 -29.08 -6.20
CA ASP A 894 -5.00 -30.40 -6.69
C ASP A 894 -6.34 -30.89 -6.13
N GLU A 895 -6.77 -32.06 -6.60
CA GLU A 895 -8.03 -32.68 -6.22
C GLU A 895 -8.05 -33.19 -4.77
N GLU A 896 -6.89 -33.55 -4.22
CA GLU A 896 -6.78 -33.96 -2.83
C GLU A 896 -7.06 -32.78 -1.89
N ALA A 897 -6.43 -31.64 -2.15
CA ALA A 897 -6.68 -30.39 -1.46
C ALA A 897 -8.16 -29.98 -1.58
N ARG A 898 -8.71 -30.00 -2.80
CA ARG A 898 -10.12 -29.65 -3.04
C ARG A 898 -11.07 -30.51 -2.20
N ARG A 899 -10.92 -31.84 -2.27
CA ARG A 899 -11.78 -32.79 -1.54
C ARG A 899 -11.67 -32.61 -0.02
N GLY A 900 -10.45 -32.44 0.50
CA GLY A 900 -10.21 -32.22 1.93
C GLY A 900 -10.88 -30.95 2.44
N LEU A 901 -10.75 -29.85 1.70
CA LEU A 901 -11.37 -28.56 2.03
C LEU A 901 -12.89 -28.64 1.93
N THR A 902 -13.44 -29.20 0.85
CA THR A 902 -14.89 -29.36 0.68
C THR A 902 -15.50 -30.17 1.83
N ALA A 903 -14.85 -31.24 2.30
CA ALA A 903 -15.35 -32.02 3.43
C ALA A 903 -15.44 -31.19 4.74
N HIS A 904 -14.47 -30.31 5.00
CA HIS A 904 -14.52 -29.39 6.15
C HIS A 904 -15.64 -28.35 6.00
N ILE A 905 -15.81 -27.80 4.80
CA ILE A 905 -16.87 -26.85 4.46
C ILE A 905 -18.25 -27.49 4.67
N ASP A 906 -18.47 -28.68 4.13
CA ASP A 906 -19.75 -29.40 4.23
C ASP A 906 -20.11 -29.72 5.70
N LYS A 907 -19.11 -30.09 6.51
CA LYS A 907 -19.29 -30.29 7.95
C LYS A 907 -19.82 -29.01 8.62
N LEU A 908 -19.14 -27.88 8.46
CA LEU A 908 -19.54 -26.62 9.11
C LEU A 908 -20.87 -26.06 8.58
N LYS A 909 -21.19 -26.29 7.30
CA LYS A 909 -22.51 -25.98 6.75
C LYS A 909 -23.61 -26.83 7.38
N GLY A 910 -23.36 -28.14 7.54
CA GLY A 910 -24.28 -29.05 8.23
C GLY A 910 -24.53 -28.67 9.69
N GLU A 911 -23.57 -28.01 10.33
CA GLU A 911 -23.68 -27.46 11.68
C GLU A 911 -24.35 -26.07 11.74
N GLY A 912 -24.75 -25.50 10.59
CA GLY A 912 -25.46 -24.21 10.53
C GLY A 912 -24.59 -22.98 10.79
N ARG A 913 -23.27 -23.08 10.60
CA ARG A 913 -22.28 -22.04 10.96
C ARG A 913 -21.99 -21.00 9.87
N LEU A 914 -22.63 -21.11 8.70
CA LEU A 914 -22.28 -20.33 7.51
C LEU A 914 -22.56 -18.83 7.69
N ILE A 915 -21.55 -17.99 7.42
CA ILE A 915 -21.69 -16.53 7.33
C ILE A 915 -21.96 -16.12 5.88
N ALA A 916 -21.05 -16.49 4.98
CA ALA A 916 -21.12 -16.22 3.55
C ALA A 916 -20.28 -17.22 2.77
N GLU A 917 -20.66 -17.40 1.51
CA GLU A 917 -19.96 -18.20 0.52
C GLU A 917 -20.04 -17.48 -0.82
N THR A 918 -18.91 -17.36 -1.51
CA THR A 918 -18.84 -16.78 -2.85
C THR A 918 -19.46 -17.73 -3.87
N VAL A 919 -20.25 -17.19 -4.79
CA VAL A 919 -20.90 -17.99 -5.85
C VAL A 919 -19.85 -18.39 -6.89
N LEU A 920 -19.82 -19.68 -7.23
CA LEU A 920 -18.95 -20.20 -8.29
C LEU A 920 -19.69 -20.23 -9.63
N ASP A 921 -19.14 -19.54 -10.62
CA ASP A 921 -19.58 -19.69 -12.00
C ASP A 921 -19.08 -21.03 -12.57
N GLN A 922 -19.99 -21.99 -12.70
CA GLN A 922 -19.68 -23.33 -13.18
C GLN A 922 -19.07 -23.35 -14.58
N THR A 923 -19.35 -22.33 -15.41
CA THR A 923 -18.73 -22.24 -16.74
C THR A 923 -17.23 -21.95 -16.67
N GLN A 924 -16.78 -21.30 -15.60
CA GLN A 924 -15.39 -20.93 -15.37
C GLN A 924 -14.63 -21.99 -14.57
N VAL A 925 -15.30 -22.70 -13.67
CA VAL A 925 -14.62 -23.56 -12.67
C VAL A 925 -14.74 -25.06 -12.91
N ALA A 926 -15.62 -25.53 -13.80
CA ALA A 926 -15.95 -26.95 -13.91
C ALA A 926 -14.76 -27.87 -14.27
N GLN A 927 -13.76 -27.35 -14.99
CA GLN A 927 -12.60 -28.14 -15.43
C GLN A 927 -11.40 -28.06 -14.46
N GLY A 928 -11.46 -27.21 -13.45
CA GLY A 928 -10.37 -26.98 -12.50
C GLY A 928 -10.66 -27.48 -11.09
N THR A 929 -9.68 -27.33 -10.21
CA THR A 929 -9.80 -27.64 -8.78
C THR A 929 -10.09 -26.39 -7.98
N PHE A 930 -11.34 -25.90 -8.04
CA PHE A 930 -11.74 -24.68 -7.32
C PHE A 930 -12.46 -24.97 -6.00
N VAL A 931 -12.27 -24.08 -5.03
CA VAL A 931 -12.99 -24.03 -3.76
C VAL A 931 -13.49 -22.60 -3.57
N ALA A 932 -14.78 -22.44 -3.25
CA ALA A 932 -15.34 -21.12 -2.99
C ALA A 932 -14.75 -20.51 -1.72
N PRO A 933 -14.39 -19.21 -1.74
CA PRO A 933 -14.21 -18.44 -0.52
C PRO A 933 -15.42 -18.55 0.39
N VAL A 934 -15.20 -18.95 1.64
CA VAL A 934 -16.26 -19.20 2.61
C VAL A 934 -15.86 -18.69 3.99
N ALA A 935 -16.84 -18.12 4.71
CA ALA A 935 -16.70 -17.65 6.06
C ALA A 935 -17.68 -18.37 7.00
N PHE A 936 -17.21 -18.81 8.15
CA PHE A 936 -18.00 -19.50 9.18
C PHE A 936 -17.89 -18.81 10.54
N GLU A 937 -18.97 -18.79 11.31
CA GLU A 937 -18.93 -18.38 12.72
C GLU A 937 -18.64 -19.59 13.61
N ILE A 938 -17.65 -19.48 14.49
CA ILE A 938 -17.26 -20.54 15.43
C ILE A 938 -17.10 -19.98 16.85
N GLU A 939 -17.12 -20.85 17.86
CA GLU A 939 -17.06 -20.46 19.28
C GLU A 939 -15.65 -19.99 19.70
N GLY A 940 -14.63 -20.38 18.94
CA GLY A 940 -13.23 -20.07 19.21
C GLY A 940 -12.30 -21.01 18.48
N ILE A 941 -11.00 -20.72 18.53
CA ILE A 941 -9.95 -21.57 17.95
C ILE A 941 -10.03 -23.02 18.43
N GLY A 942 -10.60 -23.26 19.63
CA GLY A 942 -11.00 -24.57 20.19
C GLY A 942 -11.73 -25.53 19.23
N THR A 943 -12.43 -24.98 18.24
CA THR A 943 -13.23 -25.75 17.27
C THR A 943 -12.37 -26.42 16.18
N LEU A 944 -11.18 -25.88 15.91
CA LEU A 944 -10.33 -26.34 14.82
C LEU A 944 -9.33 -27.37 15.31
N GLU A 945 -9.28 -28.54 14.68
CA GLU A 945 -8.33 -29.61 15.02
C GLU A 945 -6.97 -29.39 14.35
N ARG A 946 -7.00 -28.94 13.09
CA ARG A 946 -5.82 -28.75 12.22
C ARG A 946 -6.01 -27.55 11.30
N GLU A 947 -4.92 -27.07 10.72
CA GLU A 947 -4.96 -26.04 9.68
C GLU A 947 -5.80 -26.50 8.48
N GLN A 948 -6.61 -25.58 7.95
CA GLN A 948 -7.32 -25.76 6.68
C GLN A 948 -6.64 -24.89 5.62
N PHE A 949 -5.86 -25.52 4.75
CA PHE A 949 -5.00 -24.82 3.78
C PHE A 949 -5.76 -24.40 2.50
N GLY A 950 -6.73 -23.52 2.67
CA GLY A 950 -7.62 -23.06 1.59
C GLY A 950 -8.38 -21.79 1.94
N PRO A 951 -9.34 -21.36 1.10
CA PRO A 951 -10.00 -20.05 1.23
C PRO A 951 -11.16 -20.12 2.25
N ILE A 952 -10.85 -20.52 3.48
CA ILE A 952 -11.81 -20.75 4.57
C ILE A 952 -11.47 -19.83 5.74
N LEU A 953 -12.32 -18.83 5.98
CA LEU A 953 -12.22 -17.92 7.11
C LEU A 953 -13.14 -18.39 8.25
N HIS A 954 -12.62 -18.41 9.46
CA HIS A 954 -13.43 -18.62 10.66
C HIS A 954 -13.52 -17.29 11.43
N VAL A 955 -14.70 -16.96 11.94
CA VAL A 955 -14.96 -15.71 12.67
C VAL A 955 -15.41 -16.05 14.08
N VAL A 956 -14.85 -15.34 15.05
CA VAL A 956 -15.15 -15.47 16.48
C VAL A 956 -15.51 -14.09 17.00
N ARG A 957 -16.65 -13.98 17.69
CA ARG A 957 -16.99 -12.79 18.47
C ARG A 957 -16.36 -12.88 19.86
N TYR A 958 -15.75 -11.81 20.34
CA TYR A 958 -15.20 -11.76 21.70
C TYR A 958 -15.63 -10.51 22.46
N LYS A 959 -15.73 -10.65 23.78
CA LYS A 959 -15.92 -9.53 24.72
C LYS A 959 -14.56 -8.98 25.11
N ALA A 960 -14.39 -7.66 25.14
CA ALA A 960 -13.15 -7.00 25.56
C ALA A 960 -12.62 -7.54 26.92
N SER A 961 -13.53 -7.83 27.87
CA SER A 961 -13.20 -8.43 29.19
C SER A 961 -12.66 -9.86 29.16
N LYS A 962 -12.65 -10.53 28.00
CA LYS A 962 -12.17 -11.90 27.79
C LYS A 962 -10.91 -11.97 26.92
N LEU A 963 -10.32 -10.83 26.57
CA LEU A 963 -9.16 -10.73 25.70
C LEU A 963 -7.98 -11.62 26.16
N ASP A 964 -7.62 -11.57 27.45
CA ASP A 964 -6.47 -12.34 27.95
C ASP A 964 -6.71 -13.86 27.84
N LYS A 965 -7.89 -14.34 28.24
CA LYS A 965 -8.27 -15.76 28.11
C LYS A 965 -8.28 -16.20 26.64
N MET A 966 -8.67 -15.31 25.73
CA MET A 966 -8.66 -15.57 24.30
C MET A 966 -7.23 -15.70 23.76
N ILE A 967 -6.33 -14.79 24.15
CA ILE A 967 -4.89 -14.85 23.82
C ILE A 967 -4.28 -16.15 24.35
N GLU A 968 -4.59 -16.54 25.59
CA GLU A 968 -4.17 -17.83 26.16
C GLU A 968 -4.66 -19.01 25.31
N SER A 969 -5.90 -18.98 24.83
CA SER A 969 -6.44 -20.03 23.96
C SER A 969 -5.76 -20.09 22.60
N ILE A 970 -5.37 -18.95 22.01
CA ILE A 970 -4.65 -18.91 20.73
C ILE A 970 -3.26 -19.50 20.92
N ASN A 971 -2.50 -18.99 21.91
CA ASN A 971 -1.18 -19.50 22.25
C ASN A 971 -1.21 -21.00 22.64
N GLY A 972 -2.28 -21.45 23.29
CA GLY A 972 -2.48 -22.83 23.73
C GLY A 972 -2.59 -23.84 22.59
N ARG A 973 -2.80 -23.41 21.33
CA ARG A 973 -2.76 -24.31 20.17
C ARG A 973 -1.36 -24.72 19.74
N GLY A 974 -0.33 -24.02 20.21
CA GLY A 974 1.06 -24.35 19.93
C GLY A 974 1.56 -23.92 18.54
N TYR A 975 0.70 -23.44 17.64
CA TYR A 975 1.12 -22.72 16.43
C TYR A 975 1.55 -21.29 16.77
N GLY A 976 2.34 -20.68 15.89
CA GLY A 976 2.84 -19.32 16.10
C GLY A 976 3.55 -18.73 14.89
N LEU A 977 2.85 -18.62 13.74
CA LEU A 977 3.41 -18.09 12.50
C LEU A 977 3.10 -16.60 12.31
N THR A 978 1.91 -16.25 11.81
CA THR A 978 1.47 -14.85 11.63
C THR A 978 0.32 -14.46 12.55
N PHE A 979 0.25 -13.18 12.87
CA PHE A 979 -0.81 -12.60 13.69
C PHE A 979 -1.10 -11.16 13.27
N GLY A 980 -2.37 -10.80 13.21
CA GLY A 980 -2.83 -9.44 12.89
C GLY A 980 -3.47 -8.73 14.09
N VAL A 981 -3.28 -7.42 14.20
CA VAL A 981 -4.07 -6.56 15.09
C VAL A 981 -4.56 -5.36 14.31
N HIS A 982 -5.87 -5.12 14.35
CA HIS A 982 -6.45 -3.85 13.92
C HIS A 982 -6.93 -3.09 15.16
N SER A 983 -6.26 -1.97 15.43
CA SER A 983 -6.58 -1.04 16.52
C SER A 983 -5.89 0.30 16.27
N ARG A 984 -6.55 1.39 16.67
CA ARG A 984 -5.97 2.75 16.74
C ARG A 984 -5.34 3.04 18.10
N ASN A 985 -5.52 2.16 19.08
CA ASN A 985 -4.86 2.24 20.37
C ASN A 985 -3.50 1.52 20.25
N GLU A 986 -2.41 2.29 20.30
CA GLU A 986 -1.07 1.77 20.05
C GLU A 986 -0.58 0.92 21.23
N SER A 987 -0.80 1.36 22.47
CA SER A 987 -0.47 0.54 23.65
C SER A 987 -1.27 -0.77 23.68
N PHE A 988 -2.53 -0.76 23.26
CA PHE A 988 -3.32 -2.00 23.11
C PHE A 988 -2.70 -2.94 22.08
N ALA A 989 -2.39 -2.44 20.89
CA ALA A 989 -1.77 -3.26 19.84
C ALA A 989 -0.41 -3.82 20.28
N ASN A 990 0.42 -2.99 20.92
CA ASN A 990 1.73 -3.40 21.44
C ASN A 990 1.59 -4.44 22.57
N ALA A 991 0.68 -4.23 23.52
CA ALA A 991 0.45 -5.17 24.63
C ALA A 991 -0.05 -6.53 24.14
N ILE A 992 -0.87 -6.57 23.08
CA ILE A 992 -1.26 -7.84 22.46
C ILE A 992 -0.07 -8.47 21.73
N ALA A 993 0.68 -7.68 20.96
CA ALA A 993 1.86 -8.16 20.24
C ALA A 993 2.89 -8.81 21.19
N GLU A 994 3.11 -8.24 22.37
CA GLU A 994 3.98 -8.79 23.42
C GLU A 994 3.45 -10.11 24.01
N LYS A 995 2.14 -10.25 24.20
CA LYS A 995 1.53 -11.46 24.77
C LYS A 995 1.42 -12.61 23.77
N MET A 996 1.36 -12.30 22.47
CA MET A 996 1.23 -13.31 21.43
C MET A 996 2.54 -14.06 21.17
N ARG A 997 2.47 -15.40 21.21
CA ARG A 997 3.62 -16.27 20.93
C ARG A 997 3.67 -16.63 19.45
N VAL A 998 3.95 -15.64 18.62
CA VAL A 998 4.03 -15.79 17.16
C VAL A 998 5.36 -15.28 16.60
N GLY A 999 5.67 -15.64 15.36
CA GLY A 999 6.88 -15.18 14.69
C GLY A 999 6.74 -13.81 14.04
N ASN A 1000 5.60 -13.51 13.45
CA ASN A 1000 5.36 -12.27 12.70
C ASN A 1000 4.05 -11.61 13.15
N VAL A 1001 4.14 -10.37 13.62
CA VAL A 1001 2.98 -9.54 14.01
C VAL A 1001 2.81 -8.42 13.00
N TYR A 1002 1.58 -8.19 12.56
CA TYR A 1002 1.21 -7.12 11.64
C TYR A 1002 0.13 -6.24 12.28
N VAL A 1003 0.32 -4.93 12.28
CA VAL A 1003 -0.61 -3.97 12.89
C VAL A 1003 -1.21 -3.08 11.81
N ASN A 1004 -2.54 -2.98 11.76
CA ASN A 1004 -3.30 -2.15 10.82
C ASN A 1004 -2.98 -2.40 9.34
N ARG A 1005 -2.80 -3.66 8.96
CA ARG A 1005 -2.59 -4.14 7.59
C ARG A 1005 -2.87 -5.65 7.49
N ASN A 1006 -2.92 -6.15 6.26
CA ASN A 1006 -2.89 -7.59 5.98
C ASN A 1006 -1.69 -8.32 6.63
N ILE A 1007 -1.85 -9.65 6.82
CA ILE A 1007 -0.86 -10.51 7.51
C ILE A 1007 -0.01 -11.37 6.55
N ILE A 1008 -0.03 -11.04 5.26
CA ILE A 1008 0.63 -11.78 4.18
C ILE A 1008 1.71 -10.92 3.50
N GLY A 1009 2.49 -11.52 2.59
CA GLY A 1009 3.49 -10.79 1.79
C GLY A 1009 4.65 -10.24 2.63
N ALA A 1010 5.27 -11.09 3.46
CA ALA A 1010 6.46 -10.71 4.21
C ALA A 1010 7.61 -10.41 3.24
N VAL A 1011 8.28 -9.27 3.41
CA VAL A 1011 9.36 -8.84 2.52
C VAL A 1011 10.72 -9.23 3.09
N VAL A 1012 11.54 -9.89 2.26
CA VAL A 1012 12.89 -10.36 2.63
C VAL A 1012 13.75 -9.21 3.15
N GLY A 1013 14.39 -9.40 4.30
CA GLY A 1013 15.21 -8.38 4.96
C GLY A 1013 14.43 -7.24 5.63
N VAL A 1014 13.10 -7.20 5.51
CA VAL A 1014 12.25 -6.19 6.15
C VAL A 1014 11.36 -6.82 7.21
N GLN A 1015 10.64 -7.89 6.88
CA GLN A 1015 9.91 -8.73 7.83
C GLN A 1015 10.44 -10.17 7.78
N PRO A 1016 11.62 -10.47 8.36
CA PRO A 1016 12.13 -11.83 8.46
C PRO A 1016 11.04 -12.82 8.87
N PHE A 1017 10.80 -13.82 8.01
CA PHE A 1017 9.61 -14.64 8.07
C PHE A 1017 9.90 -16.00 8.66
N GLY A 1018 9.02 -16.45 9.54
CA GLY A 1018 9.12 -17.77 10.17
C GLY A 1018 8.51 -17.78 11.55
N GLY A 1019 8.04 -18.96 11.99
CA GLY A 1019 7.23 -19.11 13.18
C GLY A 1019 7.99 -19.60 14.41
N GLN A 1020 7.21 -19.97 15.43
CA GLN A 1020 7.67 -20.73 16.60
C GLN A 1020 6.68 -21.86 16.92
N GLY A 1021 7.08 -22.79 17.79
CA GLY A 1021 6.25 -23.93 18.18
C GLY A 1021 5.99 -24.89 17.00
N LEU A 1022 4.73 -25.25 16.78
CA LEU A 1022 4.30 -26.10 15.67
C LEU A 1022 4.46 -25.44 14.30
N SER A 1023 4.74 -24.14 14.23
CA SER A 1023 4.92 -23.40 12.99
C SER A 1023 6.35 -23.37 12.48
N GLY A 1024 7.33 -23.74 13.30
CA GLY A 1024 8.68 -23.95 12.79
C GLY A 1024 9.77 -23.91 13.84
N THR A 1025 10.96 -24.30 13.40
CA THR A 1025 12.18 -24.32 14.24
C THR A 1025 12.91 -22.99 14.22
N GLY A 1026 12.72 -22.18 13.17
CA GLY A 1026 13.63 -21.12 12.80
C GLY A 1026 15.03 -21.64 12.40
N PRO A 1027 15.99 -20.74 12.15
CA PRO A 1027 15.84 -19.27 12.14
C PRO A 1027 14.95 -18.77 10.99
N LYS A 1028 14.50 -17.52 11.09
CA LYS A 1028 13.62 -16.89 10.10
C LYS A 1028 14.29 -16.75 8.73
N ALA A 1029 13.62 -17.20 7.68
CA ALA A 1029 14.01 -16.94 6.31
C ALA A 1029 14.00 -15.42 6.03
N GLY A 1030 14.96 -14.97 5.22
CA GLY A 1030 15.12 -13.56 4.87
C GLY A 1030 15.56 -12.71 6.05
N GLY A 1031 16.06 -13.35 7.11
CA GLY A 1031 16.56 -12.71 8.32
C GLY A 1031 18.07 -12.82 8.49
N PRO A 1032 18.64 -11.99 9.39
CA PRO A 1032 20.09 -11.88 9.56
C PRO A 1032 20.73 -13.15 10.15
N ASN A 1033 19.93 -14.01 10.79
CA ASN A 1033 20.38 -15.23 11.47
C ASN A 1033 20.26 -16.51 10.63
N TYR A 1034 19.67 -16.43 9.42
CA TYR A 1034 19.36 -17.62 8.62
C TYR A 1034 20.62 -18.36 8.18
N LEU A 1035 21.57 -17.65 7.56
CA LEU A 1035 22.79 -18.24 7.01
C LEU A 1035 23.67 -18.92 8.06
N LEU A 1036 23.67 -18.43 9.30
CA LEU A 1036 24.45 -19.02 10.40
C LEU A 1036 24.07 -20.48 10.65
N ARG A 1037 22.80 -20.86 10.43
CA ARG A 1037 22.36 -22.24 10.64
C ARG A 1037 22.89 -23.21 9.58
N PHE A 1038 23.28 -22.71 8.41
CA PHE A 1038 23.92 -23.47 7.34
C PHE A 1038 25.44 -23.57 7.47
N ALA A 1039 26.04 -22.90 8.46
CA ALA A 1039 27.48 -22.89 8.69
C ALA A 1039 27.86 -23.56 10.02
N THR A 1040 29.13 -23.98 10.13
CA THR A 1040 29.78 -24.42 11.36
C THR A 1040 30.93 -23.48 11.72
N GLU A 1041 31.14 -23.29 13.02
CA GLU A 1041 32.20 -22.45 13.56
C GLU A 1041 33.52 -23.23 13.66
N LYS A 1042 34.64 -22.54 13.40
CA LYS A 1042 35.99 -23.03 13.62
C LYS A 1042 36.85 -21.91 14.20
N THR A 1043 37.38 -22.11 15.41
CA THR A 1043 38.34 -21.18 16.02
C THR A 1043 39.77 -21.62 15.70
N VAL A 1044 40.59 -20.68 15.23
CA VAL A 1044 42.03 -20.85 15.04
C VAL A 1044 42.74 -19.98 16.07
N THR A 1045 43.46 -20.64 16.97
CA THR A 1045 44.27 -20.00 18.02
C THR A 1045 45.75 -20.22 17.71
N ILE A 1046 46.50 -19.12 17.58
CA ILE A 1046 47.93 -19.14 17.26
C ILE A 1046 48.69 -18.45 18.36
N ASN A 1047 49.64 -19.16 18.98
CA ASN A 1047 50.64 -18.55 19.84
C ASN A 1047 51.64 -17.76 18.98
N THR A 1048 51.44 -16.45 18.89
CA THR A 1048 52.29 -15.54 18.10
C THR A 1048 53.54 -15.12 18.88
N ALA A 1049 53.60 -15.33 20.20
CA ALA A 1049 54.79 -15.02 21.00
C ALA A 1049 56.01 -15.86 20.56
N ALA A 1050 55.79 -17.11 20.16
CA ALA A 1050 56.84 -18.00 19.65
C ALA A 1050 57.50 -17.51 18.35
N LEU A 1051 56.89 -16.54 17.65
CA LEU A 1051 57.39 -15.96 16.39
C LEU A 1051 58.32 -14.75 16.60
N GLY A 1052 58.61 -14.34 17.85
CA GLY A 1052 59.56 -13.25 18.14
C GLY A 1052 59.10 -12.20 19.16
N GLY A 1053 58.09 -12.49 19.98
CA GLY A 1053 57.53 -11.55 20.96
C GLY A 1053 56.53 -10.54 20.36
N ASN A 1054 55.74 -9.88 21.21
CA ASN A 1054 54.74 -8.90 20.73
C ASN A 1054 55.39 -7.54 20.44
N ALA A 1055 55.81 -7.33 19.19
CA ALA A 1055 56.38 -6.07 18.73
C ALA A 1055 55.47 -4.85 18.95
N SER A 1056 54.14 -5.02 18.91
CA SER A 1056 53.20 -3.93 19.21
C SER A 1056 53.18 -3.55 20.69
N LEU A 1057 53.52 -4.48 21.58
CA LEU A 1057 53.65 -4.22 23.02
C LEU A 1057 54.99 -3.52 23.35
N LEU A 1058 56.03 -3.77 22.56
CA LEU A 1058 57.31 -3.06 22.62
C LEU A 1058 57.25 -1.65 21.99
N ALA A 1059 56.23 -1.40 21.15
CA ALA A 1059 56.01 -0.12 20.45
C ALA A 1059 54.98 0.79 21.13
N LEU A 1060 54.38 0.36 22.25
CA LEU A 1060 53.59 1.23 23.12
C LEU A 1060 54.56 2.20 23.81
N GLY A 1061 54.58 3.46 23.40
CA GLY A 1061 55.24 4.53 24.14
C GLY A 1061 54.54 4.81 25.47
N ASP A 1062 55.23 5.48 26.40
CA ASP A 1062 54.76 5.81 27.76
C ASP A 1062 53.68 6.94 27.82
N ASP A 1063 52.91 7.18 26.76
CA ASP A 1063 51.93 8.29 26.70
C ASP A 1063 50.55 7.94 27.31
#